data_AF-A0A4Y7M3K7-F1
#
_entry.id   AF-A0A4Y7M3K7-F1
#
_cell.length_a   1.000
_cell.length_b   1.000
_cell.length_c   1.000
_cell.angle_alpha   90.00
_cell.angle_beta   90.00
_cell.angle_gamma   90.00
#
_symmetry.space_group_name_H-M   'P 1'
#
loop_
_entity.id
_entity.type
_entity.pdbx_description
1 polymer ?
#
loop_
_entity_poly.entity_id
_entity_poly.type
_entity_poly.pdbx_seq_one_letter_code
_entity_poly.pdbx_strand_id
1 'polypeptide(L)'
;MVGEMIDVSILEGNIIELLSLLVDPEAMRSFGWPNYSVDMVLQSVLVKCGKEPFSQPHLGLAQRLRSNTKRLFSFIVDDQNALENLFSRRPVEQVGADSPMVGEGNVALKKQDLLRKALQVLNFRVDLLGEQPIGLRDDLTSGLGQRQTAAGLLTLVKSGRSRIHLNLRWRSQYLQVNIITTYGSFPEMQEQNIPIDIQTSKLLDWVISRRHCTKTWPQQITLIREKINSAIQDMPEHKGITKLLTGTYINYFHCLQIIEILKETEADTRSLFGRYGSQRMKDWQEVVRLYEKDNVYLAEACQILMRNVAYEIPGIKKSITKYEQVQHETEKKEAECVKNAQDFRDKYKSLSNQLGIDGKNIKSELTDLLGSLPEMYREVAQQAKKTKEASAFYRSFLGQIITNNSELTCLPVLQHIIEHGNTTVYEWRYGEAPLRIEEPVLFIEPEAADSTDDAIDFGDAAIDFGGSDVELETGDIDWGQIDMLPDAHEATIDFSTTEDAELEIVVQEAGIEGGVAKDNEALTMLDYHKTRNMFLDDLAELEAFLRQRSMEMQATSKESKMGFSFSQSHSGTEKSPQELEVMLSQVMSTLDAVNRPKLKNLALIRESPRYVDRVANSLQQHLRLADKMEGNRTILAERRRSAAAEQARLQPTLKKLIERTKELQVDIEKNISKKYNNRPVHITGGVTSL
;
A
#
# COMPACT_ATOMS: atom_id res chain seq x y z
N MET A 1 36.43 27.33 47.42
CA MET A 1 35.91 26.21 48.21
C MET A 1 35.33 26.73 49.52
N VAL A 2 34.02 27.00 49.54
CA VAL A 2 33.17 26.98 50.74
C VAL A 2 31.86 26.39 50.24
N GLY A 3 31.81 25.05 50.19
CA GLY A 3 30.61 24.32 49.81
C GLY A 3 29.70 24.24 51.03
N GLU A 4 28.57 24.95 50.99
CA GLU A 4 27.52 24.82 51.99
C GLU A 4 27.10 23.34 52.12
N MET A 5 27.43 22.73 53.26
CA MET A 5 26.84 21.47 53.71
C MET A 5 25.36 21.74 53.99
N ILE A 6 24.52 21.57 52.97
CA ILE A 6 23.08 21.42 53.17
C ILE A 6 22.85 20.02 53.73
N ASP A 7 22.21 19.96 54.88
CA ASP A 7 21.79 18.72 55.53
C ASP A 7 20.94 17.88 54.57
N VAL A 8 21.38 16.65 54.31
CA VAL A 8 20.74 15.74 53.33
C VAL A 8 19.29 15.47 53.73
N SER A 9 18.98 15.46 55.02
CA SER A 9 17.62 15.30 55.53
C SER A 9 16.69 16.44 55.14
N ILE A 10 17.19 17.68 55.07
CA ILE A 10 16.42 18.85 54.60
C ILE A 10 16.17 18.74 53.09
N LEU A 11 17.16 18.26 52.34
CA LEU A 11 17.04 18.07 50.89
C LEU A 11 16.00 17.00 50.56
N GLU A 12 16.03 15.86 51.27
CA GLU A 12 15.06 14.78 51.14
C GLU A 12 13.64 15.24 51.47
N GLY A 13 13.46 15.96 52.58
CA GLY A 13 12.16 16.53 52.96
C GLY A 13 11.57 17.46 51.89
N ASN A 14 12.41 18.33 51.31
CA ASN A 14 11.98 19.23 50.24
C ASN A 14 11.59 18.50 48.94
N ILE A 15 12.26 17.38 48.62
CA ILE A 15 11.94 16.57 47.45
C ILE A 15 10.63 15.81 47.64
N ILE A 16 10.35 15.28 48.84
CA ILE A 16 9.08 14.61 49.13
C ILE A 16 7.91 15.58 49.02
N GLU A 17 8.03 16.78 49.59
CA GLU A 17 6.99 17.82 49.48
C GLU A 17 6.75 18.19 48.02
N LEU A 18 7.83 18.30 47.23
CA LEU A 18 7.73 18.56 45.81
C LEU A 18 6.99 17.43 45.06
N LEU A 19 7.35 16.17 45.32
CA LEU A 19 6.69 15.02 44.70
C LEU A 19 5.22 14.93 45.11
N SER A 20 4.89 15.30 46.35
CA SER A 20 3.51 15.37 46.85
C SER A 20 2.67 16.48 46.17
N LEU A 21 3.33 17.50 45.61
CA LEU A 21 2.68 18.53 44.80
C LEU A 21 2.49 18.11 43.33
N LEU A 22 3.26 17.13 42.86
CA LEU A 22 3.28 16.67 41.46
C LEU A 22 2.50 15.37 41.23
N VAL A 23 2.37 14.53 42.25
CA VAL A 23 1.86 13.16 42.15
C VAL A 23 0.81 12.93 43.22
N ASP A 24 -0.32 12.32 42.84
CA ASP A 24 -1.39 12.02 43.79
C ASP A 24 -0.91 11.04 44.89
N PRO A 25 -1.46 11.11 46.12
CA PRO A 25 -1.00 10.30 47.26
C PRO A 25 -1.06 8.78 47.05
N GLU A 26 -1.99 8.30 46.23
CA GLU A 26 -2.15 6.87 45.91
C GLU A 26 -1.06 6.39 44.93
N ALA A 27 -0.68 7.23 43.97
CA ALA A 27 0.44 6.96 43.08
C ALA A 27 1.79 7.03 43.82
N MET A 28 1.96 7.97 44.76
CA MET A 28 3.13 8.01 45.65
C MET A 28 3.33 6.69 46.42
N ARG A 29 2.24 6.06 46.90
CA ARG A 29 2.31 4.73 47.53
C ARG A 29 2.72 3.63 46.55
N SER A 30 2.26 3.68 45.31
CA SER A 30 2.67 2.73 44.26
C SER A 30 4.16 2.82 43.93
N PHE A 31 4.78 3.99 44.13
CA PHE A 31 6.23 4.19 44.00
C PHE A 31 7.02 3.82 45.26
N GLY A 32 6.36 3.27 46.29
CA GLY A 32 6.98 2.77 47.51
C GLY A 32 7.08 3.79 48.66
N TRP A 33 6.53 5.00 48.54
CA TRP A 33 6.48 5.96 49.65
C TRP A 33 5.42 5.57 50.70
N PRO A 34 5.70 5.58 52.01
CA PRO A 34 6.90 6.09 52.70
C PRO A 34 7.97 5.04 53.02
N ASN A 35 7.82 3.80 52.54
CA ASN A 35 8.68 2.68 52.92
C ASN A 35 10.04 2.68 52.21
N TYR A 36 10.15 3.36 51.06
CA TYR A 36 11.38 3.48 50.26
C TYR A 36 12.05 4.84 50.44
N SER A 37 13.36 4.89 50.22
CA SER A 37 14.11 6.14 50.30
C SER A 37 13.68 7.14 49.23
N VAL A 38 13.84 8.44 49.51
CA VAL A 38 13.46 9.51 48.59
C VAL A 38 14.14 9.40 47.24
N ASP A 39 15.39 8.93 47.22
CA ASP A 39 16.14 8.68 45.97
C ASP A 39 15.45 7.58 45.13
N MET A 40 15.04 6.47 45.75
CA MET A 40 14.35 5.38 45.04
C MET A 40 12.97 5.78 44.52
N VAL A 41 12.21 6.54 45.31
CA VAL A 41 10.90 7.05 44.88
C VAL A 41 11.07 8.03 43.71
N LEU A 42 12.03 8.95 43.79
CA LEU A 42 12.32 9.92 42.73
C LEU A 42 12.77 9.23 41.42
N GLN A 43 13.60 8.19 41.52
CA GLN A 43 14.02 7.40 40.35
C GLN A 43 12.83 6.66 39.74
N SER A 44 11.93 6.09 40.55
CA SER A 44 10.74 5.39 40.07
C SER A 44 9.77 6.33 39.35
N VAL A 45 9.62 7.57 39.84
CA VAL A 45 8.84 8.61 39.17
C VAL A 45 9.45 8.97 37.81
N LEU A 46 10.77 9.13 37.73
CA LEU A 46 11.46 9.40 36.46
C LEU A 46 11.28 8.28 35.44
N VAL A 47 11.38 7.02 35.86
CA VAL A 47 11.14 5.85 34.97
C VAL A 47 9.72 5.86 34.42
N LYS A 48 8.71 6.15 35.26
CA LYS A 48 7.32 6.28 34.81
C LYS A 48 7.11 7.44 33.84
N CYS A 49 7.92 8.49 33.94
CA CYS A 49 7.97 9.59 32.98
C CYS A 49 8.78 9.27 31.71
N GLY A 50 9.24 8.02 31.52
CA GLY A 50 10.05 7.61 30.37
C GLY A 50 11.46 8.17 30.36
N LYS A 51 12.01 8.58 31.52
CA LYS A 51 13.37 9.09 31.66
C LYS A 51 14.24 8.11 32.45
N GLU A 52 15.44 7.84 31.92
CA GLU A 52 16.44 7.07 32.66
C GLU A 52 16.94 7.85 33.88
N PRO A 53 16.90 7.27 35.09
CA PRO A 53 17.43 7.90 36.27
C PRO A 53 18.95 8.02 36.21
N PHE A 54 19.48 9.09 36.79
CA PHE A 54 20.91 9.32 36.87
C PHE A 54 21.51 8.52 38.04
N SER A 55 22.18 7.42 37.69
CA SER A 55 22.76 6.47 38.65
C SER A 55 24.27 6.29 38.38
N GLN A 56 25.08 7.24 38.85
CA GLN A 56 26.54 7.09 38.84
C GLN A 56 27.04 6.70 40.25
N PRO A 57 27.75 5.57 40.42
CA PRO A 57 28.13 5.04 41.74
C PRO A 57 29.08 5.94 42.56
N HIS A 58 29.81 6.83 41.89
CA HIS A 58 30.87 7.66 42.49
C HIS A 58 30.35 9.02 43.05
N LEU A 59 29.06 9.32 42.89
CA LEU A 59 28.47 10.59 43.35
C LEU A 59 27.74 10.42 44.68
N GLY A 60 27.92 11.41 45.57
CA GLY A 60 27.24 11.46 46.87
C GLY A 60 25.72 11.58 46.72
N LEU A 61 24.96 11.04 47.69
CA LEU A 61 23.49 11.00 47.68
C LEU A 61 22.84 12.36 47.37
N ALA A 62 23.33 13.44 47.98
CA ALA A 62 22.83 14.79 47.73
C ALA A 62 23.00 15.26 46.27
N GLN A 63 24.10 14.85 45.61
CA GLN A 63 24.34 15.20 44.20
C GLN A 63 23.44 14.39 43.26
N ARG A 64 23.18 13.11 43.59
CA ARG A 64 22.23 12.28 42.83
C ARG A 64 20.81 12.82 42.92
N LEU A 65 20.35 13.12 44.14
CA LEU A 65 19.02 13.69 44.39
C LEU A 65 18.81 15.00 43.63
N ARG A 66 19.79 15.92 43.63
CA ARG A 66 19.72 17.16 42.86
C ARG A 66 19.70 16.93 41.35
N SER A 67 20.51 16.00 40.86
CA SER A 67 20.60 15.69 39.42
C SER A 67 19.32 15.06 38.89
N ASN A 68 18.75 14.11 39.64
CA ASN A 68 17.47 13.47 39.31
C ASN A 68 16.31 14.46 39.43
N THR A 69 16.30 15.33 40.44
CA THR A 69 15.29 16.38 40.55
C THR A 69 15.37 17.38 39.39
N LYS A 70 16.58 17.76 38.96
CA LYS A 70 16.78 18.62 37.78
C LYS A 70 16.23 17.98 36.50
N ARG A 71 16.44 16.67 36.31
CA ARG A 71 15.89 15.94 35.16
C ARG A 71 14.36 15.93 35.16
N LEU A 72 13.75 15.69 36.33
CA LEU A 72 12.30 15.70 36.48
C LEU A 72 11.72 17.07 36.12
N PHE A 73 12.35 18.15 36.60
CA PHE A 73 11.91 19.52 36.29
C PHE A 73 12.11 19.94 34.84
N SER A 74 13.21 19.55 34.19
CA SER A 74 13.38 19.85 32.76
C SER A 74 12.24 19.23 31.97
N PHE A 75 11.89 17.98 32.27
CA PHE A 75 10.78 17.30 31.61
C PHE A 75 9.44 18.00 31.83
N ILE A 76 9.12 18.39 33.06
CA ILE A 76 7.87 19.10 33.39
C ILE A 76 7.78 20.48 32.70
N VAL A 77 8.92 21.14 32.47
CA VAL A 77 8.96 22.46 31.83
C VAL A 77 8.87 22.34 30.30
N ASP A 78 9.46 21.30 29.71
CA ASP A 78 9.56 21.14 28.25
C ASP A 78 8.31 20.47 27.64
N ASP A 79 7.51 19.72 28.41
CA ASP A 79 6.32 19.00 27.94
C ASP A 79 5.05 19.45 28.70
N GLN A 80 4.12 20.13 27.99
CA GLN A 80 2.85 20.60 28.57
C GLN A 80 1.89 19.46 28.96
N ASN A 81 1.97 18.30 28.31
CA ASN A 81 1.10 17.15 28.55
C ASN A 81 1.67 16.19 29.62
N ALA A 82 2.96 16.30 29.93
CA ALA A 82 3.59 15.54 31.01
C ALA A 82 2.93 15.77 32.38
N LEU A 83 2.51 17.02 32.65
CA LEU A 83 1.79 17.39 33.86
C LEU A 83 0.42 16.68 33.94
N GLU A 84 -0.33 16.57 32.83
CA GLU A 84 -1.63 15.89 32.83
C GLU A 84 -1.50 14.39 33.05
N ASN A 85 -0.47 13.75 32.49
CA ASN A 85 -0.19 12.32 32.72
C ASN A 85 0.29 12.00 34.15
N LEU A 86 0.98 12.95 34.81
CA LEU A 86 1.40 12.83 36.21
C LEU A 86 0.25 13.12 37.19
N PHE A 87 -0.67 14.02 36.82
CA PHE A 87 -1.87 14.37 37.60
C PHE A 87 -3.09 13.55 37.15
N SER A 88 -3.11 12.26 37.44
CA SER A 88 -4.31 11.43 37.26
C SER A 88 -5.41 11.76 38.29
N ARG A 89 -5.97 12.98 38.25
CA ARG A 89 -7.34 13.20 38.73
C ARG A 89 -8.30 12.88 37.58
N ARG A 90 -8.74 11.61 37.55
CA ARG A 90 -9.83 10.97 36.76
C ARG A 90 -10.35 11.67 35.48
N PRO A 91 -10.57 10.91 34.39
CA PRO A 91 -11.15 11.46 33.16
C PRO A 91 -12.57 11.99 33.40
N VAL A 92 -12.85 13.21 32.93
CA VAL A 92 -14.19 13.81 32.96
C VAL A 92 -14.96 13.29 31.75
N GLU A 93 -15.49 12.07 31.87
CA GLU A 93 -16.71 11.66 31.17
C GLU A 93 -17.71 11.16 32.23
N GLN A 94 -18.92 11.73 32.20
CA GLN A 94 -20.07 11.54 33.13
C GLN A 94 -19.84 12.16 34.53
N VAL A 95 -20.52 13.24 34.91
CA VAL A 95 -21.91 13.29 35.44
C VAL A 95 -22.42 14.74 35.40
N GLY A 96 -23.68 14.91 34.96
CA GLY A 96 -24.69 15.79 35.59
C GLY A 96 -24.48 17.31 35.64
N ALA A 97 -25.44 18.03 35.06
CA ALA A 97 -25.69 19.44 35.32
C ALA A 97 -25.81 19.74 36.82
N ASP A 98 -24.92 20.57 37.37
CA ASP A 98 -25.21 21.73 38.24
C ASP A 98 -23.95 22.29 38.92
N SER A 99 -23.83 23.64 38.90
CA SER A 99 -22.95 24.52 39.71
C SER A 99 -21.51 24.86 39.25
N PRO A 100 -21.00 26.07 39.60
CA PRO A 100 -20.26 26.94 38.67
C PRO A 100 -18.74 27.05 38.93
N MET A 101 -18.01 27.43 37.87
CA MET A 101 -16.75 28.20 37.86
C MET A 101 -15.73 27.92 38.99
N VAL A 102 -14.82 26.96 38.76
CA VAL A 102 -13.55 26.86 39.52
C VAL A 102 -12.40 27.21 38.58
N GLY A 103 -11.86 28.42 38.77
CA GLY A 103 -11.12 29.17 37.75
C GLY A 103 -9.61 28.95 37.65
N GLU A 104 -9.07 29.48 36.56
CA GLU A 104 -7.66 29.61 36.16
C GLU A 104 -6.73 30.16 37.28
N GLY A 105 -7.28 30.84 38.29
CA GLY A 105 -6.52 31.36 39.43
C GLY A 105 -5.86 30.26 40.28
N ASN A 106 -6.46 29.07 40.37
CA ASN A 106 -5.95 27.97 41.21
C ASN A 106 -4.74 27.26 40.58
N VAL A 107 -4.62 27.32 39.24
CA VAL A 107 -3.50 26.74 38.49
C VAL A 107 -2.25 27.63 38.57
N ALA A 108 -2.42 28.96 38.57
CA ALA A 108 -1.33 29.92 38.71
C ALA A 108 -0.67 29.86 40.10
N LEU A 109 -1.47 29.74 41.16
CA LEU A 109 -0.99 29.55 42.55
C LEU A 109 -0.18 28.25 42.70
N LYS A 110 -0.68 27.13 42.16
CA LYS A 110 0.05 25.85 42.18
C LYS A 110 1.37 25.90 41.42
N LYS A 111 1.44 26.59 40.27
CA LYS A 111 2.68 26.76 39.51
C LYS A 111 3.72 27.59 40.29
N GLN A 112 3.30 28.60 41.04
CA GLN A 112 4.20 29.41 41.87
C GLN A 112 4.77 28.64 43.06
N ASP A 113 3.96 27.82 43.74
CA ASP A 113 4.44 27.00 44.87
C ASP A 113 5.38 25.88 44.41
N LEU A 114 5.08 25.24 43.27
CA LEU A 114 5.95 24.25 42.64
C LEU A 114 7.35 24.83 42.35
N LEU A 115 7.39 26.03 41.80
CA LEU A 115 8.61 26.71 41.38
C LEU A 115 9.42 27.23 42.58
N ARG A 116 8.74 27.72 43.63
CA ARG A 116 9.37 28.06 44.92
C ARG A 116 10.08 26.84 45.52
N LYS A 117 9.44 25.67 45.49
CA LYS A 117 10.01 24.44 46.07
C LYS A 117 11.15 23.87 45.22
N ALA A 118 11.04 23.96 43.89
CA ALA A 118 12.12 23.62 42.95
C ALA A 118 13.43 24.35 43.28
N LEU A 119 13.32 25.67 43.53
CA LEU A 119 14.47 26.52 43.82
C LEU A 119 15.11 26.20 45.18
N GLN A 120 14.32 25.77 46.16
CA GLN A 120 14.82 25.31 47.47
C GLN A 120 15.61 23.99 47.36
N VAL A 121 15.18 23.07 46.49
CA VAL A 121 15.86 21.77 46.31
C VAL A 121 17.18 21.91 45.53
N LEU A 122 17.24 22.80 44.54
CA LEU A 122 18.35 22.86 43.59
C LEU A 122 19.50 23.81 43.99
N ASN A 123 19.36 24.51 45.12
CA ASN A 123 20.33 25.46 45.70
C ASN A 123 20.95 26.45 44.69
N PHE A 124 20.12 27.09 43.86
CA PHE A 124 20.61 28.04 42.86
C PHE A 124 21.02 29.38 43.49
N ARG A 125 22.25 29.84 43.20
CA ARG A 125 22.63 31.26 43.29
C ARG A 125 21.89 32.02 42.18
N VAL A 126 21.15 33.06 42.56
CA VAL A 126 20.50 33.98 41.61
C VAL A 126 21.40 35.19 41.45
N ASP A 127 22.20 35.22 40.38
CA ASP A 127 22.95 36.42 40.00
C ASP A 127 22.09 37.24 39.01
N LEU A 128 21.68 38.44 39.43
CA LEU A 128 20.99 39.40 38.57
C LEU A 128 22.04 40.11 37.69
N LEU A 129 22.28 39.60 36.48
CA LEU A 129 23.02 40.34 35.45
C LEU A 129 22.07 41.30 34.75
N GLY A 130 21.99 42.54 35.26
CA GLY A 130 21.38 43.65 34.54
C GLY A 130 22.40 44.28 33.59
N GLU A 131 22.19 44.19 32.28
CA GLU A 131 22.79 45.15 31.35
C GLU A 131 22.14 46.51 31.60
N GLN A 132 22.95 47.52 31.91
CA GLN A 132 22.45 48.89 32.06
C GLN A 132 22.03 49.46 30.69
N PRO A 133 20.80 49.97 30.55
CA PRO A 133 20.46 50.85 29.45
C PRO A 133 21.12 52.21 29.67
N ILE A 134 21.73 52.74 28.61
CA ILE A 134 22.28 54.08 28.52
C ILE A 134 21.16 55.09 28.81
N GLY A 135 21.26 55.80 29.94
CA GLY A 135 20.41 56.96 30.24
C GLY A 135 19.74 56.93 31.61
N LEU A 136 20.50 57.19 32.67
CA LEU A 136 20.01 57.81 33.91
C LEU A 136 21.20 58.43 34.65
N ARG A 137 21.06 59.72 34.99
CA ARG A 137 22.02 60.57 35.68
C ARG A 137 22.34 60.09 37.10
N ASP A 138 23.53 60.48 37.53
CA ASP A 138 24.33 60.16 38.74
C ASP A 138 23.69 60.23 40.15
N ASP A 139 22.39 60.40 40.34
CA ASP A 139 21.86 60.72 41.68
C ASP A 139 21.15 59.55 42.35
N LEU A 140 21.83 58.42 42.59
CA LEU A 140 21.41 57.39 43.58
C LEU A 140 22.49 56.32 43.89
N THR A 141 23.77 56.59 43.62
CA THR A 141 24.87 55.75 44.11
C THR A 141 25.29 56.18 45.50
N SER A 142 24.50 55.85 46.52
CA SER A 142 25.03 55.84 47.90
C SER A 142 24.24 54.89 48.80
N GLY A 143 24.84 53.71 49.02
CA GLY A 143 24.53 52.89 50.18
C GLY A 143 23.39 51.90 49.97
N LEU A 144 23.70 50.76 49.36
CA LEU A 144 23.29 49.42 49.80
C LEU A 144 24.01 48.40 48.93
N GLY A 145 25.13 47.90 49.47
CA GLY A 145 26.04 46.99 48.77
C GLY A 145 25.45 45.61 48.49
N GLN A 146 26.08 44.94 47.53
CA GLN A 146 25.96 43.51 47.22
C GLN A 146 25.94 42.65 48.49
N ARG A 147 24.75 42.23 48.94
CA ARG A 147 24.44 41.05 49.77
C ARG A 147 23.03 41.20 50.37
N GLN A 148 21.98 40.94 49.61
CA GLN A 148 20.75 40.39 50.19
C GLN A 148 20.14 39.35 49.24
N THR A 149 20.11 38.14 49.78
CA THR A 149 19.74 36.82 49.27
C THR A 149 18.23 36.67 49.09
N ALA A 150 17.81 35.49 48.60
CA ALA A 150 16.44 35.00 48.34
C ALA A 150 15.28 35.49 49.26
N ALA A 151 15.56 36.00 50.45
CA ALA A 151 14.60 36.67 51.34
C ALA A 151 13.90 37.88 50.70
N GLY A 152 14.59 38.69 49.87
CA GLY A 152 13.97 39.84 49.18
C GLY A 152 12.88 39.42 48.19
N LEU A 153 13.15 38.37 47.40
CA LEU A 153 12.18 37.77 46.48
C LEU A 153 11.03 37.07 47.21
N LEU A 154 11.30 36.41 48.33
CA LEU A 154 10.28 35.77 49.15
C LEU A 154 9.28 36.79 49.74
N THR A 155 9.75 38.01 50.02
CA THR A 155 8.95 39.10 50.59
C THR A 155 8.05 39.75 49.53
N LEU A 156 8.52 39.89 48.28
CA LEU A 156 7.71 40.34 47.15
C LEU A 156 6.60 39.34 46.75
N VAL A 157 6.87 38.04 46.83
CA VAL A 157 5.88 36.98 46.53
C VAL A 157 4.81 36.89 47.64
N LYS A 158 5.18 37.17 48.90
CA LYS A 158 4.24 37.16 50.04
C LYS A 158 3.28 38.36 50.09
N SER A 159 3.58 39.46 49.40
CA SER A 159 2.78 40.69 49.49
C SER A 159 1.50 40.71 48.64
N GLY A 160 1.30 39.71 47.76
CA GLY A 160 0.05 39.52 47.00
C GLY A 160 -0.32 40.63 46.00
N ARG A 161 0.54 41.65 45.81
CA ARG A 161 0.21 42.86 45.03
C ARG A 161 0.71 42.89 43.58
N SER A 162 1.23 41.78 43.03
CA SER A 162 1.77 41.77 41.65
C SER A 162 1.63 40.40 40.97
N ARG A 163 1.26 40.40 39.67
CA ARG A 163 1.37 39.22 38.80
C ARG A 163 2.84 39.05 38.39
N ILE A 164 3.51 38.07 38.98
CA ILE A 164 4.91 37.77 38.66
C ILE A 164 4.92 36.74 37.52
N HIS A 165 5.43 37.14 36.35
CA HIS A 165 5.74 36.21 35.27
C HIS A 165 7.19 35.74 35.42
N LEU A 166 7.36 34.42 35.57
CA LEU A 166 8.65 33.77 35.76
C LEU A 166 9.01 33.07 34.45
N ASN A 167 10.08 33.52 33.78
CA ASN A 167 10.63 32.84 32.60
C ASN A 167 11.86 32.04 33.04
N LEU A 168 11.75 30.72 32.94
CA LEU A 168 12.78 29.77 33.37
C LEU A 168 13.51 29.21 32.15
N ARG A 169 14.84 29.34 32.13
CA ARG A 169 15.67 28.75 31.06
C ARG A 169 16.89 28.07 31.64
N TRP A 170 17.07 26.78 31.32
CA TRP A 170 18.26 26.04 31.71
C TRP A 170 19.45 26.44 30.83
N ARG A 171 20.58 26.81 31.46
CA ARG A 171 21.89 26.90 30.82
C ARG A 171 22.82 25.83 31.42
N SER A 172 23.90 25.48 30.72
CA SER A 172 24.71 24.27 30.94
C SER A 172 25.06 23.93 32.40
N GLN A 173 25.16 24.91 33.32
CA GLN A 173 25.45 24.66 34.74
C GLN A 173 24.54 25.38 35.75
N TYR A 174 23.52 26.15 35.32
CA TYR A 174 22.59 26.84 36.23
C TYR A 174 21.23 27.14 35.57
N LEU A 175 20.18 27.27 36.38
CA LEU A 175 18.86 27.71 35.94
C LEU A 175 18.82 29.24 35.94
N GLN A 176 18.61 29.84 34.76
CA GLN A 176 18.38 31.27 34.64
C GLN A 176 16.90 31.53 34.95
N VAL A 177 16.62 32.25 36.05
CA VAL A 177 15.28 32.62 36.50
C VAL A 177 15.08 34.11 36.22
N ASN A 178 14.39 34.44 35.13
CA ASN A 178 14.03 35.83 34.83
C ASN A 178 12.72 36.15 35.55
N ILE A 179 12.84 36.97 36.60
CA ILE A 179 11.70 37.43 37.40
C ILE A 179 11.26 38.76 36.83
N ILE A 180 10.18 38.75 36.04
CA ILE A 180 9.53 39.98 35.59
C ILE A 180 8.69 40.46 36.77
N THR A 181 9.30 41.28 37.60
CA THR A 181 8.58 42.06 38.61
C THR A 181 8.09 43.33 37.95
N THR A 182 6.78 43.46 37.78
CA THR A 182 6.17 44.77 37.50
C THR A 182 6.22 45.60 38.78
N TYR A 183 7.39 46.14 39.09
CA TYR A 183 7.52 47.34 39.91
C TYR A 183 8.07 48.42 39.00
N GLY A 184 7.17 48.99 38.22
CA GLY A 184 7.40 50.21 37.48
C GLY A 184 6.32 51.19 37.90
N SER A 185 6.70 52.27 38.57
CA SER A 185 6.15 53.57 38.22
C SER A 185 6.21 53.66 36.70
N PHE A 186 5.06 53.51 36.04
CA PHE A 186 4.93 53.50 34.59
C PHE A 186 5.65 54.72 34.00
N PRO A 187 6.72 54.58 33.19
CA PRO A 187 6.77 55.41 32.01
C PRO A 187 5.60 54.93 31.14
N GLU A 188 4.74 55.83 30.70
CA GLU A 188 3.63 55.53 29.80
C GLU A 188 4.16 54.84 28.53
N MET A 189 4.25 53.50 28.54
CA MET A 189 4.21 52.74 27.31
C MET A 189 2.80 52.95 26.77
N GLN A 190 2.69 53.83 25.77
CA GLN A 190 1.44 54.05 25.05
C GLN A 190 0.86 52.67 24.69
N GLU A 191 -0.33 52.35 25.19
CA GLU A 191 -1.07 51.10 24.91
C GLU A 191 -1.24 50.83 23.40
N GLN A 192 -0.92 51.82 22.57
CA GLN A 192 -0.85 51.83 21.12
C GLN A 192 0.21 50.88 20.51
N ASN A 193 1.19 50.40 21.29
CA ASN A 193 2.25 49.53 20.75
C ASN A 193 2.06 48.04 21.02
N ILE A 194 0.99 47.63 21.73
CA ILE A 194 0.71 46.21 21.98
C ILE A 194 -0.14 45.65 20.81
N PRO A 195 0.37 44.65 20.04
CA PRO A 195 -0.37 44.07 18.93
C PRO A 195 -1.64 43.36 19.42
N ILE A 196 -2.68 43.37 18.59
CA ILE A 196 -3.95 42.70 18.84
C ILE A 196 -3.95 41.41 18.06
N ASP A 197 -3.76 40.29 18.76
CA ASP A 197 -3.83 38.96 18.15
C ASP A 197 -5.25 38.39 18.24
N ILE A 198 -5.77 37.92 17.10
CA ILE A 198 -7.12 37.39 16.98
C ILE A 198 -7.07 36.02 16.31
N GLN A 199 -7.55 34.98 16.99
CA GLN A 199 -7.66 33.66 16.40
C GLN A 199 -8.73 33.65 15.31
N THR A 200 -8.39 33.16 14.11
CA THR A 200 -9.29 33.11 12.94
C THR A 200 -10.65 32.50 13.26
N SER A 201 -10.69 31.38 14.00
CA SER A 201 -11.94 30.67 14.35
C SER A 201 -12.88 31.46 15.26
N LYS A 202 -12.37 32.47 15.97
CA LYS A 202 -13.14 33.33 16.88
C LYS A 202 -13.33 34.74 16.33
N LEU A 203 -12.89 34.99 15.09
CA LEU A 203 -12.80 36.34 14.53
C LEU A 203 -14.16 37.05 14.48
N LEU A 204 -15.21 36.38 13.99
CA LEU A 204 -16.56 36.95 13.94
C LEU A 204 -17.11 37.26 15.35
N ASP A 205 -16.99 36.30 16.28
CA ASP A 205 -17.44 36.48 17.67
C ASP A 205 -16.65 37.59 18.39
N TRP A 206 -15.37 37.73 18.08
CA TRP A 206 -14.50 38.77 18.61
C TRP A 206 -14.96 40.16 18.18
N VAL A 207 -15.34 40.32 16.90
CA VAL A 207 -15.84 41.59 16.35
C VAL A 207 -17.21 41.94 16.93
N ILE A 208 -18.09 40.95 17.10
CA ILE A 208 -19.44 41.14 17.69
C ILE A 208 -19.37 41.44 19.19
N SER A 209 -18.61 40.67 19.96
CA SER A 209 -18.43 40.91 21.42
C SER A 209 -17.81 42.29 21.68
N ARG A 210 -16.94 42.72 20.76
CA ARG A 210 -16.33 44.06 20.61
C ARG A 210 -17.32 45.21 20.46
N ARG A 211 -18.57 44.90 20.08
CA ARG A 211 -19.55 45.85 19.52
C ARG A 211 -19.06 46.58 18.25
N HIS A 212 -18.11 45.99 17.52
CA HIS A 212 -17.68 46.52 16.22
C HIS A 212 -18.70 46.22 15.14
N CYS A 213 -19.43 45.10 15.28
CA CYS A 213 -20.60 44.74 14.48
C CYS A 213 -21.78 44.40 15.38
N THR A 214 -22.99 44.54 14.86
CA THR A 214 -24.23 44.16 15.56
C THR A 214 -24.53 42.67 15.39
N LYS A 215 -25.24 42.06 16.35
CA LYS A 215 -25.71 40.66 16.22
C LYS A 215 -26.76 40.48 15.10
N THR A 216 -27.39 41.56 14.67
CA THR A 216 -28.41 41.59 13.61
C THR A 216 -27.82 41.66 12.20
N TRP A 217 -26.49 41.64 12.06
CA TRP A 217 -25.80 41.66 10.76
C TRP A 217 -26.31 40.59 9.75
N PRO A 218 -26.77 39.38 10.15
CA PRO A 218 -27.30 38.40 9.19
C PRO A 218 -28.61 38.84 8.53
N GLN A 219 -29.44 39.65 9.20
CA GLN A 219 -30.65 40.20 8.61
C GLN A 219 -30.31 41.37 7.68
N GLN A 220 -29.33 42.18 8.09
CA GLN A 220 -28.85 43.32 7.31
C GLN A 220 -28.17 42.85 6.01
N ILE A 221 -27.40 41.76 6.06
CA ILE A 221 -26.76 41.22 4.85
C ILE A 221 -27.78 40.69 3.85
N THR A 222 -28.87 40.04 4.29
CA THR A 222 -29.95 39.61 3.38
C THR A 222 -30.54 40.78 2.60
N LEU A 223 -30.84 41.89 3.27
CA LEU A 223 -31.35 43.10 2.61
C LEU A 223 -30.33 43.69 1.62
N ILE A 224 -29.05 43.70 2.00
CA ILE A 224 -27.96 44.16 1.13
C ILE A 224 -27.87 43.28 -0.12
N ARG A 225 -28.03 41.96 0.02
CA ARG A 225 -28.01 40.99 -1.08
C ARG A 225 -29.14 41.23 -2.07
N GLU A 226 -30.34 41.49 -1.60
CA GLU A 226 -31.49 41.83 -2.45
C GLU A 226 -31.23 43.10 -3.27
N LYS A 227 -30.63 44.12 -2.64
CA LYS A 227 -30.24 45.37 -3.33
C LYS A 227 -29.09 45.17 -4.31
N ILE A 228 -28.11 44.35 -3.98
CA ILE A 228 -27.04 43.95 -4.91
C ILE A 228 -27.66 43.26 -6.14
N ASN A 229 -28.55 42.29 -5.95
CA ASN A 229 -29.19 41.57 -7.06
C ASN A 229 -30.00 42.51 -7.96
N SER A 230 -30.65 43.52 -7.38
CA SER A 230 -31.37 44.55 -8.14
C SER A 230 -30.41 45.47 -8.91
N ALA A 231 -29.31 45.89 -8.28
CA ALA A 231 -28.31 46.79 -8.88
C ALA A 231 -27.42 46.11 -9.95
N ILE A 232 -27.27 44.78 -9.91
CA ILE A 232 -26.54 44.01 -10.94
C ILE A 232 -27.27 44.04 -12.29
N GLN A 233 -28.61 44.13 -12.29
CA GLN A 233 -29.41 44.12 -13.52
C GLN A 233 -29.19 45.38 -14.37
N ASP A 234 -28.77 46.49 -13.76
CA ASP A 234 -28.49 47.78 -14.40
C ASP A 234 -26.98 48.08 -14.44
N MET A 235 -26.22 47.19 -15.11
CA MET A 235 -24.76 47.29 -15.23
C MET A 235 -24.31 47.65 -16.66
N PRO A 236 -23.33 48.56 -16.82
CA PRO A 236 -22.75 48.87 -18.12
C PRO A 236 -21.90 47.68 -18.63
N GLU A 237 -21.77 47.55 -19.95
CA GLU A 237 -20.82 46.61 -20.55
C GLU A 237 -19.37 47.10 -20.30
N HIS A 238 -18.78 46.65 -19.21
CA HIS A 238 -17.37 46.92 -18.88
C HIS A 238 -16.64 45.62 -18.57
N LYS A 239 -15.49 45.40 -19.23
CA LYS A 239 -14.68 44.18 -19.06
C LYS A 239 -14.22 43.97 -17.62
N GLY A 240 -13.91 45.05 -16.89
CA GLY A 240 -13.54 45.01 -15.48
C GLY A 240 -14.70 44.60 -14.56
N ILE A 241 -15.92 45.07 -14.86
CA ILE A 241 -17.12 44.71 -14.08
C ILE A 241 -17.52 43.27 -14.38
N THR A 242 -17.51 42.86 -15.65
CA THR A 242 -17.78 41.47 -16.07
C THR A 242 -16.84 40.47 -15.39
N LYS A 243 -15.56 40.82 -15.24
CA LYS A 243 -14.57 40.00 -14.52
C LYS A 243 -14.81 39.89 -13.01
N LEU A 244 -15.37 40.94 -12.39
CA LEU A 244 -15.74 40.97 -10.96
C LEU A 244 -17.09 40.27 -10.68
N LEU A 245 -17.96 40.18 -11.68
CA LEU A 245 -19.26 39.50 -11.60
C LEU A 245 -19.17 38.01 -11.93
N THR A 246 -18.19 37.58 -12.74
CA THR A 246 -18.08 36.19 -13.19
C THR A 246 -17.48 35.28 -12.11
N GLY A 247 -18.30 34.37 -11.57
CA GLY A 247 -17.86 33.27 -10.71
C GLY A 247 -17.47 33.67 -9.28
N THR A 248 -17.87 34.86 -8.82
CA THR A 248 -17.52 35.37 -7.48
C THR A 248 -18.75 35.87 -6.73
N TYR A 249 -18.79 35.54 -5.44
CA TYR A 249 -19.74 36.15 -4.50
C TYR A 249 -19.34 37.62 -4.29
N ILE A 250 -20.15 38.55 -4.81
CA ILE A 250 -19.91 40.00 -4.69
C ILE A 250 -19.89 40.35 -3.21
N ASN A 251 -18.93 41.12 -2.72
CA ASN A 251 -18.86 41.54 -1.33
C ASN A 251 -18.59 43.05 -1.28
N TYR A 252 -18.51 43.61 -0.08
CA TYR A 252 -18.24 45.03 0.10
C TYR A 252 -17.05 45.57 -0.69
N PHE A 253 -15.92 44.86 -0.71
CA PHE A 253 -14.72 45.29 -1.44
C PHE A 253 -14.94 45.30 -2.95
N HIS A 254 -15.70 44.33 -3.48
CA HIS A 254 -16.14 44.35 -4.86
C HIS A 254 -17.09 45.53 -5.15
N CYS A 255 -17.99 45.88 -4.23
CA CYS A 255 -18.87 47.05 -4.37
C CYS A 255 -18.07 48.37 -4.45
N LEU A 256 -16.99 48.50 -3.68
CA LEU A 256 -16.10 49.68 -3.77
C LEU A 256 -15.40 49.77 -5.13
N GLN A 257 -14.86 48.66 -5.63
CA GLN A 257 -14.23 48.60 -6.95
C GLN A 257 -15.24 48.89 -8.08
N ILE A 258 -16.47 48.38 -7.96
CA ILE A 258 -17.55 48.70 -8.90
C ILE A 258 -17.79 50.21 -8.90
N ILE A 259 -17.96 50.86 -7.74
CA ILE A 259 -18.15 52.32 -7.68
C ILE A 259 -16.97 53.08 -8.31
N GLU A 260 -15.74 52.62 -8.11
CA GLU A 260 -14.56 53.25 -8.72
C GLU A 260 -14.59 53.17 -10.24
N ILE A 261 -14.90 52.00 -10.81
CA ILE A 261 -15.09 51.83 -12.25
C ILE A 261 -16.27 52.65 -12.77
N LEU A 262 -17.36 52.73 -12.01
CA LEU A 262 -18.52 53.57 -12.37
C LEU A 262 -18.14 55.06 -12.42
N LYS A 263 -17.25 55.53 -11.53
CA LYS A 263 -16.75 56.92 -11.57
C LYS A 263 -15.91 57.22 -12.81
N GLU A 264 -15.13 56.24 -13.27
CA GLU A 264 -14.32 56.35 -14.49
C GLU A 264 -15.19 56.31 -15.76
N THR A 265 -16.20 55.43 -15.79
CA THR A 265 -17.05 55.21 -16.96
C THR A 265 -18.20 56.21 -17.12
N GLU A 266 -18.65 56.86 -16.04
CA GLU A 266 -19.74 57.86 -16.05
C GLU A 266 -19.27 59.30 -15.88
N ALA A 267 -17.97 59.57 -16.02
CA ALA A 267 -17.33 60.86 -15.79
C ALA A 267 -17.98 62.03 -16.57
N ASP A 268 -18.65 61.75 -17.69
CA ASP A 268 -19.31 62.73 -18.58
C ASP A 268 -20.79 63.01 -18.25
N THR A 269 -21.41 62.26 -17.34
CA THR A 269 -22.80 62.53 -16.89
C THR A 269 -22.82 63.40 -15.63
N ARG A 270 -22.11 64.54 -15.67
CA ARG A 270 -22.11 65.50 -14.56
C ARG A 270 -23.33 66.41 -14.64
N SER A 271 -24.19 66.33 -13.62
CA SER A 271 -25.19 67.38 -13.38
C SER A 271 -24.49 68.66 -12.90
N LEU A 272 -24.98 69.82 -13.37
CA LEU A 272 -24.46 71.19 -13.16
C LEU A 272 -24.31 71.65 -11.68
N PHE A 273 -24.52 70.76 -10.71
CA PHE A 273 -24.35 71.02 -9.27
C PHE A 273 -23.41 70.03 -8.55
N GLY A 274 -22.58 69.29 -9.31
CA GLY A 274 -21.46 68.52 -8.73
C GLY A 274 -21.83 67.24 -7.97
N ARG A 275 -23.08 66.75 -8.10
CA ARG A 275 -23.50 65.45 -7.54
C ARG A 275 -23.42 64.37 -8.62
N TYR A 276 -22.66 63.31 -8.37
CA TYR A 276 -22.64 62.08 -9.19
C TYR A 276 -24.08 61.54 -9.33
N GLY A 277 -24.59 61.36 -10.55
CA GLY A 277 -26.03 61.54 -10.83
C GLY A 277 -26.83 60.35 -11.38
N SER A 278 -26.22 59.29 -11.87
CA SER A 278 -26.94 58.15 -12.47
C SER A 278 -27.68 57.32 -11.41
N GLN A 279 -28.77 56.64 -11.80
CA GLN A 279 -29.51 55.76 -10.89
C GLN A 279 -28.64 54.58 -10.42
N ARG A 280 -27.92 53.93 -11.35
CA ARG A 280 -26.89 52.91 -11.04
C ARG A 280 -25.86 53.36 -10.00
N MET A 281 -25.29 54.56 -10.12
CA MET A 281 -24.33 55.07 -9.14
C MET A 281 -24.98 55.24 -7.76
N LYS A 282 -26.22 55.74 -7.70
CA LYS A 282 -26.96 55.87 -6.44
C LYS A 282 -27.27 54.53 -5.80
N ASP A 283 -27.62 53.53 -6.60
CA ASP A 283 -27.95 52.19 -6.10
C ASP A 283 -26.72 51.48 -5.51
N TRP A 284 -25.56 51.56 -6.18
CA TRP A 284 -24.30 51.02 -5.65
C TRP A 284 -23.79 51.82 -4.43
N GLN A 285 -23.95 53.15 -4.41
CA GLN A 285 -23.64 53.97 -3.23
C GLN A 285 -24.54 53.62 -2.03
N GLU A 286 -25.84 53.35 -2.25
CA GLU A 286 -26.75 52.92 -1.20
C GLU A 286 -26.36 51.53 -0.67
N VAL A 287 -25.97 50.60 -1.54
CA VAL A 287 -25.44 49.27 -1.13
C VAL A 287 -24.22 49.44 -0.22
N VAL A 288 -23.25 50.28 -0.60
CA VAL A 288 -22.07 50.56 0.23
C VAL A 288 -22.45 51.21 1.56
N ARG A 289 -23.38 52.18 1.55
CA ARG A 289 -23.86 52.82 2.78
C ARG A 289 -24.52 51.83 3.74
N LEU A 290 -25.27 50.86 3.22
CA LEU A 290 -25.89 49.80 4.03
C LEU A 290 -24.85 48.83 4.60
N TYR A 291 -23.79 48.54 3.85
CA TYR A 291 -22.65 47.76 4.34
C TYR A 291 -21.87 48.47 5.45
N GLU A 292 -21.64 49.78 5.32
CA GLU A 292 -20.91 50.60 6.29
C GLU A 292 -21.73 50.86 7.55
N LYS A 293 -23.07 50.95 7.42
CA LYS A 293 -23.99 51.03 8.56
C LYS A 293 -23.76 49.81 9.46
N ASP A 294 -23.52 50.06 10.75
CA ASP A 294 -23.24 49.02 11.76
C ASP A 294 -22.03 48.11 11.43
N ASN A 295 -21.18 48.51 10.48
CA ASN A 295 -20.02 47.76 9.95
C ASN A 295 -20.35 46.33 9.49
N VAL A 296 -21.49 46.12 8.84
CA VAL A 296 -21.92 44.80 8.34
C VAL A 296 -20.87 44.16 7.42
N TYR A 297 -20.16 44.98 6.63
CA TYR A 297 -19.09 44.52 5.75
C TYR A 297 -17.99 43.75 6.48
N LEU A 298 -17.65 44.17 7.70
CA LEU A 298 -16.59 43.58 8.50
C LEU A 298 -17.04 42.20 9.00
N ALA A 299 -18.29 42.05 9.42
CA ALA A 299 -18.85 40.76 9.82
C ALA A 299 -18.87 39.76 8.66
N GLU A 300 -19.32 40.18 7.47
CA GLU A 300 -19.31 39.32 6.29
C GLU A 300 -17.89 38.94 5.85
N ALA A 301 -16.95 39.89 5.85
CA ALA A 301 -15.54 39.63 5.53
C ALA A 301 -14.93 38.59 6.49
N CYS A 302 -15.17 38.74 7.80
CA CYS A 302 -14.73 37.78 8.81
C CYS A 302 -15.34 36.39 8.58
N GLN A 303 -16.64 36.30 8.25
CA GLN A 303 -17.30 35.03 7.94
C GLN A 303 -16.69 34.36 6.70
N ILE A 304 -16.45 35.11 5.63
CA ILE A 304 -15.83 34.59 4.40
C ILE A 304 -14.42 34.08 4.68
N LEU A 305 -13.60 34.85 5.41
CA LEU A 305 -12.25 34.44 5.80
C LEU A 305 -12.28 33.14 6.60
N MET A 306 -13.15 33.05 7.61
CA MET A 306 -13.34 31.85 8.42
C MET A 306 -13.74 30.63 7.57
N ARG A 307 -14.70 30.80 6.64
CA ARG A 307 -15.14 29.71 5.76
C ARG A 307 -14.04 29.25 4.81
N ASN A 308 -13.29 30.18 4.22
CA ASN A 308 -12.23 29.85 3.28
C ASN A 308 -11.13 29.02 3.96
N VAL A 309 -10.74 29.41 5.17
CA VAL A 309 -9.70 28.76 5.97
C VAL A 309 -10.17 27.40 6.49
N ALA A 310 -11.42 27.30 6.94
CA ALA A 310 -11.93 26.08 7.57
C ALA A 310 -12.40 25.02 6.57
N TYR A 311 -12.94 25.42 5.41
CA TYR A 311 -13.65 24.51 4.50
C TYR A 311 -13.19 24.59 3.04
N GLU A 312 -13.15 25.78 2.43
CA GLU A 312 -12.93 25.88 0.97
C GLU A 312 -11.51 25.46 0.58
N ILE A 313 -10.48 26.05 1.22
CA ILE A 313 -9.08 25.73 0.92
C ILE A 313 -8.76 24.28 1.28
N PRO A 314 -9.11 23.77 2.49
CA PRO A 314 -8.94 22.36 2.81
C PRO A 314 -9.70 21.42 1.87
N GLY A 315 -10.92 21.79 1.45
CA GLY A 315 -11.74 20.99 0.54
C GLY A 315 -11.12 20.84 -0.84
N ILE A 316 -10.59 21.94 -1.40
CA ILE A 316 -9.85 21.89 -2.67
C ILE A 316 -8.53 21.14 -2.51
N LYS A 317 -7.77 21.38 -1.44
CA LYS A 317 -6.53 20.61 -1.14
C LYS A 317 -6.81 19.11 -1.06
N LYS A 318 -7.87 18.70 -0.34
CA LYS A 318 -8.30 17.29 -0.23
C LYS A 318 -8.70 16.71 -1.59
N SER A 319 -9.38 17.48 -2.43
CA SER A 319 -9.76 17.05 -3.78
C SER A 319 -8.52 16.83 -4.66
N ILE A 320 -7.53 17.73 -4.60
CA ILE A 320 -6.24 17.58 -5.30
C ILE A 320 -5.53 16.30 -4.85
N THR A 321 -5.39 16.08 -3.53
CA THR A 321 -4.77 14.87 -2.99
C THR A 321 -5.52 13.61 -3.41
N LYS A 322 -6.86 13.64 -3.48
CA LYS A 322 -7.66 12.51 -4.00
C LYS A 322 -7.30 12.20 -5.46
N TYR A 323 -7.19 13.21 -6.32
CA TYR A 323 -6.81 12.99 -7.72
C TYR A 323 -5.35 12.53 -7.87
N GLU A 324 -4.45 12.98 -7.00
CA GLU A 324 -3.06 12.48 -6.95
C GLU A 324 -3.00 11.00 -6.56
N GLN A 325 -3.77 10.61 -5.53
CA GLN A 325 -3.87 9.21 -5.11
C GLN A 325 -4.45 8.33 -6.22
N VAL A 326 -5.54 8.76 -6.87
CA VAL A 326 -6.13 8.03 -7.99
C VAL A 326 -5.12 7.84 -9.12
N GLN A 327 -4.33 8.88 -9.46
CA GLN A 327 -3.29 8.77 -10.48
C GLN A 327 -2.22 7.74 -10.12
N HIS A 328 -1.73 7.75 -8.88
CA HIS A 328 -0.71 6.80 -8.43
C HIS A 328 -1.23 5.36 -8.42
N GLU A 329 -2.45 5.14 -7.94
CA GLU A 329 -3.09 3.82 -7.93
C GLU A 329 -3.34 3.30 -9.35
N THR A 330 -3.79 4.16 -10.28
CA THR A 330 -3.98 3.76 -11.69
C THR A 330 -2.65 3.50 -12.38
N GLU A 331 -1.60 4.27 -12.11
CA GLU A 331 -0.26 4.03 -12.66
C GLU A 331 0.30 2.66 -12.20
N LYS A 332 0.14 2.31 -10.92
CA LYS A 332 0.52 0.99 -10.42
C LYS A 332 -0.24 -0.13 -11.14
N LYS A 333 -1.57 0.00 -11.27
CA LYS A 333 -2.41 -0.97 -11.97
C LYS A 333 -2.09 -1.06 -13.48
N GLU A 334 -1.73 0.04 -14.13
CA GLU A 334 -1.26 0.05 -15.52
C GLU A 334 0.01 -0.81 -15.66
N ALA A 335 0.99 -0.65 -14.76
CA ALA A 335 2.22 -1.42 -14.78
C ALA A 335 1.97 -2.93 -14.54
N GLU A 336 1.06 -3.27 -13.63
CA GLU A 336 0.62 -4.65 -13.41
C GLU A 336 -0.05 -5.25 -14.66
N CYS A 337 -0.91 -4.49 -15.35
CA CYS A 337 -1.51 -4.94 -16.61
C CYS A 337 -0.45 -5.23 -17.69
N VAL A 338 0.58 -4.38 -17.80
CA VAL A 338 1.69 -4.62 -18.75
C VAL A 338 2.43 -5.91 -18.42
N LYS A 339 2.75 -6.12 -17.14
CA LYS A 339 3.42 -7.35 -16.70
C LYS A 339 2.57 -8.58 -17.00
N ASN A 340 1.29 -8.55 -16.63
CA ASN A 340 0.38 -9.68 -16.86
C ASN A 340 0.19 -9.97 -18.36
N ALA A 341 0.06 -8.94 -19.20
CA ALA A 341 -0.02 -9.10 -20.65
C ALA A 341 1.25 -9.76 -21.22
N GLN A 342 2.42 -9.37 -20.70
CA GLN A 342 3.70 -9.96 -21.09
C GLN A 342 3.81 -11.43 -20.63
N ASP A 343 3.42 -11.73 -19.39
CA ASP A 343 3.42 -13.10 -18.85
C ASP A 343 2.54 -14.04 -19.69
N PHE A 344 1.36 -13.58 -20.15
CA PHE A 344 0.51 -14.36 -21.05
C PHE A 344 1.14 -14.57 -22.44
N ARG A 345 1.80 -13.55 -23.00
CA ARG A 345 2.52 -13.66 -24.29
C ARG A 345 3.71 -14.60 -24.19
N ASP A 346 4.42 -14.61 -23.07
CA ASP A 346 5.55 -15.49 -22.84
C ASP A 346 5.10 -16.94 -22.63
N LYS A 347 3.97 -17.16 -21.93
CA LYS A 347 3.31 -18.47 -21.87
C LYS A 347 2.92 -18.98 -23.25
N TYR A 348 2.28 -18.13 -24.07
CA TYR A 348 1.93 -18.48 -25.46
C TYR A 348 3.16 -18.89 -26.29
N LYS A 349 4.26 -18.12 -26.22
CA LYS A 349 5.51 -18.46 -26.92
C LYS A 349 6.13 -19.75 -26.41
N SER A 350 6.14 -19.96 -25.09
CA SER A 350 6.65 -21.19 -24.47
C SER A 350 5.88 -22.41 -24.96
N LEU A 351 4.54 -22.36 -24.91
CA LEU A 351 3.65 -23.40 -25.42
C LEU A 351 3.86 -23.67 -26.91
N SER A 352 3.95 -22.61 -27.73
CA SER A 352 4.18 -22.72 -29.18
C SER A 352 5.53 -23.40 -29.47
N ASN A 353 6.59 -23.03 -28.74
CA ASN A 353 7.90 -23.66 -28.86
C ASN A 353 7.90 -25.14 -28.45
N GLN A 354 7.16 -25.50 -27.40
CA GLN A 354 7.05 -26.89 -26.94
C GLN A 354 6.31 -27.78 -27.94
N LEU A 355 5.30 -27.23 -28.62
CA LEU A 355 4.60 -27.90 -29.72
C LEU A 355 5.44 -27.91 -31.00
N GLY A 356 6.43 -27.02 -31.11
CA GLY A 356 7.28 -26.88 -32.30
C GLY A 356 6.57 -26.15 -33.44
N ILE A 357 5.67 -25.22 -33.12
CA ILE A 357 4.91 -24.40 -34.06
C ILE A 357 5.36 -22.93 -33.99
N ASP A 358 5.19 -22.20 -35.08
CA ASP A 358 5.41 -20.76 -35.17
C ASP A 358 4.26 -19.98 -34.50
N GLY A 359 3.05 -20.58 -34.46
CA GLY A 359 1.84 -20.03 -33.85
C GLY A 359 1.01 -19.12 -34.78
N LYS A 360 1.32 -19.07 -36.08
CA LYS A 360 0.61 -18.17 -37.01
C LYS A 360 -0.71 -18.77 -37.48
N ASN A 361 -0.71 -20.05 -37.83
CA ASN A 361 -1.91 -20.82 -38.17
C ASN A 361 -1.82 -22.18 -37.46
N ILE A 362 -2.30 -22.19 -36.21
CA ILE A 362 -2.07 -23.30 -35.28
C ILE A 362 -2.58 -24.62 -35.85
N LYS A 363 -3.77 -24.65 -36.44
CA LYS A 363 -4.35 -25.90 -36.97
C LYS A 363 -3.54 -26.47 -38.14
N SER A 364 -3.13 -25.62 -39.10
CA SER A 364 -2.32 -26.08 -40.23
C SER A 364 -0.92 -26.53 -39.80
N GLU A 365 -0.27 -25.76 -38.92
CA GLU A 365 1.08 -26.07 -38.44
C GLU A 365 1.12 -27.37 -37.63
N LEU A 366 0.10 -27.63 -36.81
CA LEU A 366 -0.03 -28.91 -36.09
C LEU A 366 -0.27 -30.09 -37.04
N THR A 367 -1.01 -29.87 -38.14
CA THR A 367 -1.24 -30.90 -39.16
C THR A 367 0.03 -31.20 -39.94
N ASP A 368 0.79 -30.18 -40.32
CA ASP A 368 2.08 -30.34 -41.02
C ASP A 368 3.10 -31.11 -40.17
N LEU A 369 3.09 -30.89 -38.85
CA LEU A 369 3.94 -31.62 -37.91
C LEU A 369 3.63 -33.13 -37.86
N LEU A 370 2.43 -33.58 -38.22
CA LEU A 370 2.12 -35.02 -38.33
C LEU A 370 2.99 -35.73 -39.36
N GLY A 371 3.49 -35.03 -40.39
CA GLY A 371 4.43 -35.58 -41.35
C GLY A 371 5.78 -36.01 -40.74
N SER A 372 6.14 -35.48 -39.56
CA SER A 372 7.35 -35.86 -38.83
C SER A 372 7.20 -37.11 -37.97
N LEU A 373 5.95 -37.55 -37.72
CA LEU A 373 5.62 -38.65 -36.83
C LEU A 373 6.22 -40.01 -37.27
N PRO A 374 6.19 -40.39 -38.57
CA PRO A 374 6.81 -41.64 -39.02
C PRO A 374 8.32 -41.71 -38.78
N GLU A 375 9.04 -40.58 -38.86
CA GLU A 375 10.46 -40.52 -38.55
C GLU A 375 10.71 -40.75 -37.05
N MET A 376 9.92 -40.10 -36.18
CA MET A 376 10.04 -40.28 -34.74
C MET A 376 9.77 -41.74 -34.32
N TYR A 377 8.75 -42.39 -34.91
CA TYR A 377 8.51 -43.81 -34.67
C TYR A 377 9.64 -44.70 -35.18
N ARG A 378 10.28 -44.32 -36.29
CA ARG A 378 11.47 -45.03 -36.80
C ARG A 378 12.64 -44.93 -35.84
N GLU A 379 12.88 -43.76 -35.25
CA GLU A 379 13.90 -43.58 -34.20
C GLU A 379 13.62 -44.47 -32.99
N VAL A 380 12.36 -44.51 -32.53
CA VAL A 380 11.94 -45.39 -31.41
C VAL A 380 12.21 -46.86 -31.74
N ALA A 381 11.83 -47.32 -32.93
CA ALA A 381 12.10 -48.70 -33.37
C ALA A 381 13.60 -49.00 -33.47
N GLN A 382 14.42 -48.05 -33.92
CA GLN A 382 15.88 -48.19 -33.92
C GLN A 382 16.47 -48.28 -32.51
N GLN A 383 15.91 -47.56 -31.54
CA GLN A 383 16.32 -47.68 -30.14
C GLN A 383 15.88 -49.01 -29.53
N ALA A 384 14.65 -49.45 -29.82
CA ALA A 384 14.15 -50.75 -29.40
C ALA A 384 15.06 -51.90 -29.87
N LYS A 385 15.62 -51.83 -31.08
CA LYS A 385 16.60 -52.83 -31.56
C LYS A 385 17.83 -52.99 -30.64
N LYS A 386 18.21 -51.94 -29.91
CA LYS A 386 19.34 -51.99 -28.96
C LYS A 386 19.00 -52.83 -27.73
N THR A 387 17.73 -52.97 -27.36
CA THR A 387 17.29 -53.77 -26.20
C THR A 387 17.22 -55.27 -26.50
N LYS A 388 17.64 -55.72 -27.70
CA LYS A 388 17.66 -57.12 -28.11
C LYS A 388 18.38 -58.04 -27.12
N GLU A 389 19.54 -57.62 -26.60
CA GLU A 389 20.29 -58.43 -25.64
C GLU A 389 19.57 -58.55 -24.30
N ALA A 390 18.92 -57.47 -23.85
CA ALA A 390 18.12 -57.45 -22.63
C ALA A 390 16.88 -58.35 -22.76
N SER A 391 16.16 -58.26 -23.89
CA SER A 391 15.01 -59.11 -24.20
C SER A 391 15.39 -60.59 -24.26
N ALA A 392 16.52 -60.93 -24.91
CA ALA A 392 17.03 -62.30 -24.96
C ALA A 392 17.43 -62.83 -23.56
N PHE A 393 18.02 -61.99 -22.72
CA PHE A 393 18.34 -62.34 -21.33
C PHE A 393 17.08 -62.63 -20.53
N TYR A 394 16.05 -61.78 -20.62
CA TYR A 394 14.77 -61.99 -19.95
C TYR A 394 14.08 -63.29 -20.40
N ARG A 395 14.02 -63.54 -21.71
CA ARG A 395 13.45 -64.78 -22.26
C ARG A 395 14.20 -66.03 -21.80
N SER A 396 15.53 -65.99 -21.79
CA SER A 396 16.36 -67.10 -21.29
C SER A 396 16.12 -67.36 -19.80
N PHE A 397 15.93 -66.30 -19.01
CA PHE A 397 15.65 -66.41 -17.59
C PHE A 397 14.27 -67.05 -17.34
N LEU A 398 13.23 -66.60 -18.05
CA LEU A 398 11.90 -67.20 -17.95
C LEU A 398 11.88 -68.67 -18.38
N GLY A 399 12.61 -69.03 -19.44
CA GLY A 399 12.71 -70.42 -19.91
C GLY A 399 13.37 -71.39 -18.93
N GLN A 400 14.20 -70.88 -18.00
CA GLN A 400 14.75 -71.68 -16.91
C GLN A 400 13.75 -71.89 -15.77
N ILE A 401 12.91 -70.89 -15.51
CA ILE A 401 11.91 -70.93 -14.42
C ILE A 401 10.68 -71.76 -14.84
N ILE A 402 10.22 -71.59 -16.08
CA ILE A 402 9.00 -72.21 -16.59
C ILE A 402 9.39 -73.49 -17.36
N THR A 403 9.68 -74.55 -16.61
CA THR A 403 9.92 -75.89 -17.16
C THR A 403 8.57 -76.50 -17.56
N ASN A 404 8.12 -76.31 -18.81
CA ASN A 404 7.14 -77.14 -19.57
C ASN A 404 6.39 -76.40 -20.71
N ASN A 405 6.74 -75.18 -21.12
CA ASN A 405 6.07 -74.52 -22.26
C ASN A 405 6.99 -74.43 -23.48
N SER A 406 6.62 -75.13 -24.55
CA SER A 406 7.28 -75.09 -25.87
C SER A 406 7.13 -73.72 -26.57
N GLU A 407 6.19 -72.90 -26.12
CA GLU A 407 5.81 -71.61 -26.71
C GLU A 407 5.80 -70.50 -25.65
N LEU A 408 6.98 -70.18 -25.11
CA LEU A 408 7.09 -69.10 -24.13
C LEU A 408 7.09 -67.75 -24.85
N THR A 409 5.90 -67.16 -24.99
CA THR A 409 5.70 -65.81 -25.53
C THR A 409 5.90 -64.78 -24.41
N CYS A 410 6.94 -63.96 -24.51
CA CYS A 410 7.17 -62.84 -23.62
C CYS A 410 7.55 -61.61 -24.44
N LEU A 411 7.16 -60.43 -23.98
CA LEU A 411 7.45 -59.15 -24.64
C LEU A 411 7.05 -59.14 -26.15
N PRO A 412 5.82 -59.57 -26.52
CA PRO A 412 5.45 -59.89 -27.89
C PRO A 412 5.57 -58.71 -28.86
N VAL A 413 5.24 -57.50 -28.43
CA VAL A 413 5.26 -56.31 -29.27
C VAL A 413 6.70 -55.79 -29.39
N LEU A 414 7.44 -55.78 -28.29
CA LEU A 414 8.86 -55.41 -28.30
C LEU A 414 9.71 -56.38 -29.15
N GLN A 415 9.48 -57.70 -29.05
CA GLN A 415 10.18 -58.70 -29.88
C GLN A 415 9.90 -58.48 -31.36
N HIS A 416 8.63 -58.25 -31.73
CA HIS A 416 8.28 -57.96 -33.12
C HIS A 416 8.97 -56.70 -33.64
N ILE A 417 8.99 -55.61 -32.86
CA ILE A 417 9.63 -54.36 -33.26
C ILE A 417 11.16 -54.50 -33.37
N ILE A 418 11.79 -55.34 -32.53
CA ILE A 418 13.22 -55.65 -32.63
C ILE A 418 13.52 -56.38 -33.95
N GLU A 419 12.69 -57.34 -34.34
CA GLU A 419 12.90 -58.19 -35.51
C GLU A 419 12.52 -57.50 -36.83
N HIS A 420 11.29 -56.98 -36.90
CA HIS A 420 10.67 -56.47 -38.12
C HIS A 420 10.62 -54.93 -38.19
N GLY A 421 10.81 -54.24 -37.06
CA GLY A 421 10.67 -52.78 -36.98
C GLY A 421 9.23 -52.33 -36.75
N ASN A 422 8.95 -51.04 -36.94
CA ASN A 422 7.62 -50.48 -36.79
C ASN A 422 6.76 -50.77 -38.03
N THR A 423 6.21 -51.98 -38.11
CA THR A 423 5.34 -52.43 -39.20
C THR A 423 3.87 -52.08 -38.95
N THR A 424 3.00 -52.39 -39.91
CA THR A 424 1.55 -52.19 -39.77
C THR A 424 0.97 -53.12 -38.71
N VAL A 425 -0.12 -52.71 -38.06
CA VAL A 425 -0.85 -53.57 -37.12
C VAL A 425 -1.37 -54.82 -37.84
N TYR A 426 -1.73 -54.72 -39.13
CA TYR A 426 -2.06 -55.87 -39.98
C TYR A 426 -0.92 -56.90 -40.00
N GLU A 427 0.30 -56.46 -40.33
CA GLU A 427 1.46 -57.35 -40.45
C GLU A 427 1.81 -58.03 -39.12
N TRP A 428 1.66 -57.32 -38.00
CA TRP A 428 1.84 -57.91 -36.68
C TRP A 428 0.77 -58.97 -36.34
N ARG A 429 -0.48 -58.73 -36.73
CA ARG A 429 -1.61 -59.63 -36.42
C ARG A 429 -1.60 -60.92 -37.23
N TYR A 430 -1.25 -60.81 -38.51
CA TYR A 430 -1.35 -61.91 -39.48
C TYR A 430 0.00 -62.53 -39.86
N GLY A 431 1.12 -61.94 -39.45
CA GLY A 431 2.47 -62.42 -39.74
C GLY A 431 2.94 -62.19 -41.18
N GLU A 432 2.13 -61.57 -42.04
CA GLU A 432 2.45 -61.27 -43.43
C GLU A 432 2.09 -59.81 -43.78
N ALA A 433 2.88 -59.18 -44.66
CA ALA A 433 2.67 -57.79 -45.07
C ALA A 433 1.39 -57.64 -45.94
N PRO A 434 0.60 -56.56 -45.76
CA PRO A 434 -0.60 -56.33 -46.54
C PRO A 434 -0.29 -56.03 -48.02
N LEU A 435 -1.17 -56.43 -48.94
CA LEU A 435 -1.03 -56.11 -50.38
C LEU A 435 -1.34 -54.64 -50.69
N ARG A 436 -2.19 -54.00 -49.86
CA ARG A 436 -2.59 -52.60 -50.00
C ARG A 436 -2.92 -52.00 -48.64
N ILE A 437 -2.53 -50.75 -48.42
CA ILE A 437 -2.80 -49.98 -47.19
C ILE A 437 -3.78 -48.86 -47.54
N GLU A 438 -4.91 -48.78 -46.83
CA GLU A 438 -5.87 -47.67 -46.91
C GLU A 438 -5.81 -46.88 -45.60
N GLU A 439 -4.98 -45.83 -45.55
CA GLU A 439 -4.80 -45.02 -44.35
C GLU A 439 -6.06 -44.21 -44.00
N PRO A 440 -6.43 -44.12 -42.71
CA PRO A 440 -7.56 -43.32 -42.28
C PRO A 440 -7.30 -41.81 -42.51
N VAL A 441 -8.25 -41.14 -43.15
CA VAL A 441 -8.17 -39.70 -43.44
C VAL A 441 -8.52 -38.91 -42.19
N LEU A 442 -7.58 -38.08 -41.72
CA LEU A 442 -7.87 -37.09 -40.68
C LEU A 442 -8.67 -35.93 -41.26
N PHE A 443 -9.94 -35.86 -40.94
CA PHE A 443 -10.75 -34.68 -41.21
C PHE A 443 -10.48 -33.63 -40.13
N ILE A 444 -9.63 -32.67 -40.47
CA ILE A 444 -9.44 -31.45 -39.67
C ILE A 444 -10.21 -30.34 -40.40
N GLU A 445 -11.23 -29.79 -39.77
CA GLU A 445 -11.95 -28.66 -40.33
C GLU A 445 -11.00 -27.45 -40.43
N PRO A 446 -10.91 -26.79 -41.60
CA PRO A 446 -10.10 -25.59 -41.73
C PRO A 446 -10.57 -24.52 -40.76
N GLU A 447 -9.64 -23.71 -40.29
CA GLU A 447 -9.90 -22.60 -39.37
C GLU A 447 -10.93 -21.66 -40.03
N ALA A 448 -12.17 -21.66 -39.52
CA ALA A 448 -13.17 -20.69 -39.95
C ALA A 448 -12.67 -19.29 -39.55
N ALA A 449 -12.74 -18.34 -40.48
CA ALA A 449 -12.44 -16.94 -40.17
C ALA A 449 -13.31 -16.50 -38.98
N ASP A 450 -12.67 -15.95 -37.95
CA ASP A 450 -13.29 -15.50 -36.68
C ASP A 450 -14.73 -15.00 -36.89
N SER A 451 -15.72 -15.84 -36.59
CA SER A 451 -17.06 -15.35 -36.32
C SER A 451 -16.97 -14.68 -34.95
N THR A 452 -16.97 -13.36 -34.96
CA THR A 452 -16.90 -12.47 -33.79
C THR A 452 -18.12 -12.57 -32.86
N ASP A 453 -18.89 -13.67 -32.89
CA ASP A 453 -20.25 -13.72 -32.36
C ASP A 453 -20.50 -14.72 -31.23
N ASP A 454 -19.50 -15.48 -30.80
CA ASP A 454 -19.55 -16.12 -29.48
C ASP A 454 -18.96 -15.17 -28.43
N ALA A 455 -19.61 -14.01 -28.32
CA ALA A 455 -19.58 -13.22 -27.11
C ALA A 455 -20.21 -14.07 -26.01
N ILE A 456 -19.37 -14.86 -25.31
CA ILE A 456 -19.73 -15.28 -23.97
C ILE A 456 -19.85 -13.99 -23.17
N ASP A 457 -21.09 -13.58 -22.98
CA ASP A 457 -21.55 -12.56 -22.06
C ASP A 457 -21.14 -12.96 -20.64
N PHE A 458 -19.90 -12.63 -20.28
CA PHE A 458 -19.41 -12.70 -18.91
C PHE A 458 -19.86 -11.47 -18.13
N GLY A 459 -21.14 -11.12 -18.24
CA GLY A 459 -21.81 -10.14 -17.40
C GLY A 459 -21.30 -8.72 -17.57
N ASP A 460 -22.24 -7.82 -17.77
CA ASP A 460 -22.14 -6.38 -17.58
C ASP A 460 -21.87 -5.98 -16.11
N ALA A 461 -20.97 -6.69 -15.43
CA ALA A 461 -20.34 -6.22 -14.23
C ALA A 461 -19.30 -5.19 -14.66
N ALA A 462 -19.77 -3.96 -14.89
CA ALA A 462 -18.97 -2.79 -14.62
C ALA A 462 -18.17 -3.06 -13.35
N ILE A 463 -16.87 -3.33 -13.50
CA ILE A 463 -15.99 -3.59 -12.38
C ILE A 463 -15.95 -2.27 -11.61
N ASP A 464 -16.78 -2.19 -10.58
CA ASP A 464 -16.82 -1.12 -9.61
C ASP A 464 -15.49 -1.17 -8.84
N PHE A 465 -14.52 -0.42 -9.34
CA PHE A 465 -13.27 -0.12 -8.64
C PHE A 465 -13.52 0.91 -7.51
N GLY A 466 -14.60 0.72 -6.77
CA GLY A 466 -15.04 1.52 -5.63
C GLY A 466 -14.60 0.90 -4.31
N GLY A 467 -13.42 1.32 -3.83
CA GLY A 467 -13.22 1.62 -2.41
C GLY A 467 -13.18 0.50 -1.36
N SER A 468 -13.16 -0.78 -1.71
CA SER A 468 -12.84 -1.85 -0.76
C SER A 468 -11.90 -2.85 -1.40
N ASP A 469 -10.88 -3.28 -0.63
CA ASP A 469 -9.95 -4.36 -0.97
C ASP A 469 -10.68 -5.53 -1.62
N VAL A 470 -10.63 -5.57 -2.95
CA VAL A 470 -10.81 -6.80 -3.70
C VAL A 470 -9.41 -7.33 -3.81
N GLU A 471 -9.06 -8.24 -2.90
CA GLU A 471 -8.09 -9.27 -3.23
C GLU A 471 -8.55 -9.81 -4.58
N LEU A 472 -7.82 -9.44 -5.64
CA LEU A 472 -7.73 -10.31 -6.78
C LEU A 472 -7.27 -11.62 -6.16
N GLU A 473 -8.19 -12.56 -6.02
CA GLU A 473 -7.84 -13.96 -6.18
C GLU A 473 -7.18 -14.02 -7.56
N THR A 474 -5.88 -13.72 -7.60
CA THR A 474 -4.93 -14.49 -8.36
C THR A 474 -5.14 -15.90 -7.86
N GLY A 475 -6.21 -16.55 -8.35
CA GLY A 475 -6.29 -17.98 -8.31
C GLY A 475 -4.96 -18.42 -8.88
N ASP A 476 -4.16 -19.03 -8.03
CA ASP A 476 -3.00 -19.79 -8.42
C ASP A 476 -3.50 -20.82 -9.41
N ILE A 477 -3.62 -20.43 -10.68
CA ILE A 477 -3.84 -21.39 -11.74
C ILE A 477 -2.47 -22.02 -11.93
N ASP A 478 -2.31 -23.14 -11.23
CA ASP A 478 -1.18 -24.05 -11.32
C ASP A 478 -1.11 -24.56 -12.76
N TRP A 479 -0.30 -23.89 -13.57
CA TRP A 479 0.06 -24.27 -14.93
C TRP A 479 1.45 -24.89 -14.97
N GLY A 480 1.86 -25.53 -13.88
CA GLY A 480 3.17 -26.13 -13.69
C GLY A 480 3.40 -27.42 -14.47
N GLN A 481 2.83 -27.62 -15.66
CA GLN A 481 3.29 -28.61 -16.64
C GLN A 481 2.36 -28.63 -17.87
N ILE A 482 2.93 -28.37 -19.04
CA ILE A 482 2.31 -28.68 -20.34
C ILE A 482 2.28 -30.20 -20.58
N ASP A 483 2.87 -30.99 -19.66
CA ASP A 483 2.63 -32.44 -19.56
C ASP A 483 1.21 -32.79 -19.08
N MET A 484 0.43 -31.82 -18.59
CA MET A 484 -0.94 -32.04 -18.10
C MET A 484 -1.88 -30.95 -18.64
N LEU A 485 -2.30 -31.07 -19.91
CA LEU A 485 -3.71 -30.79 -20.19
C LEU A 485 -4.50 -31.59 -19.14
N PRO A 486 -5.51 -31.01 -18.44
CA PRO A 486 -6.28 -31.75 -17.44
C PRO A 486 -6.69 -33.05 -18.08
N ASP A 487 -6.35 -34.15 -17.41
CA ASP A 487 -6.33 -35.50 -17.94
C ASP A 487 -7.34 -35.66 -19.08
N ALA A 488 -6.87 -36.18 -20.21
CA ALA A 488 -7.75 -36.82 -21.18
C ALA A 488 -8.51 -38.03 -20.60
N HIS A 489 -8.72 -38.09 -19.27
CA HIS A 489 -9.55 -39.00 -18.53
C HIS A 489 -10.83 -38.33 -17.97
N GLU A 490 -10.91 -36.99 -17.83
CA GLU A 490 -12.16 -36.34 -17.40
C GLU A 490 -13.16 -36.11 -18.55
N ALA A 491 -12.68 -36.03 -19.78
CA ALA A 491 -13.48 -36.49 -20.90
C ALA A 491 -13.20 -37.99 -21.00
N THR A 492 -13.97 -38.79 -20.28
CA THR A 492 -14.12 -40.22 -20.57
C THR A 492 -14.65 -40.30 -22.01
N ILE A 493 -13.74 -40.23 -22.99
CA ILE A 493 -14.03 -40.69 -24.33
C ILE A 493 -14.25 -42.17 -24.12
N ASP A 494 -15.52 -42.54 -24.08
CA ASP A 494 -15.97 -43.91 -23.98
C ASP A 494 -15.57 -44.66 -25.26
N PHE A 495 -14.31 -45.09 -25.29
CA PHE A 495 -13.74 -45.95 -26.33
C PHE A 495 -14.27 -47.39 -26.25
N SER A 496 -15.24 -47.69 -25.38
CA SER A 496 -15.84 -49.04 -25.28
C SER A 496 -16.91 -49.32 -26.34
N THR A 497 -17.24 -48.34 -27.21
CA THR A 497 -18.33 -48.47 -28.19
C THR A 497 -17.91 -49.00 -29.56
N THR A 498 -16.63 -49.26 -29.81
CA THR A 498 -16.23 -50.15 -30.92
C THR A 498 -15.95 -51.52 -30.34
N GLU A 499 -16.84 -52.48 -30.65
CA GLU A 499 -16.69 -53.92 -30.39
C GLU A 499 -15.40 -54.44 -31.05
N ASP A 500 -14.25 -54.15 -30.44
CA ASP A 500 -12.96 -54.67 -30.88
C ASP A 500 -12.71 -55.97 -30.15
N ALA A 501 -12.84 -57.07 -30.91
CA ALA A 501 -12.46 -58.41 -30.50
C ALA A 501 -11.09 -58.39 -29.79
N GLU A 502 -10.98 -59.15 -28.72
CA GLU A 502 -9.75 -59.43 -27.99
C GLU A 502 -8.59 -59.64 -29.00
N LEU A 503 -7.50 -58.88 -28.82
CA LEU A 503 -6.32 -58.88 -29.70
C LEU A 503 -5.58 -60.22 -29.56
N GLU A 504 -6.13 -61.28 -30.13
CA GLU A 504 -5.51 -62.60 -30.21
C GLU A 504 -4.61 -62.65 -31.46
N ILE A 505 -3.35 -63.06 -31.28
CA ILE A 505 -2.44 -63.37 -32.39
C ILE A 505 -2.99 -64.61 -33.08
N VAL A 506 -3.52 -64.44 -34.30
CA VAL A 506 -4.14 -65.54 -35.04
C VAL A 506 -3.05 -66.33 -35.76
N VAL A 507 -2.55 -67.40 -35.13
CA VAL A 507 -1.67 -68.37 -35.81
C VAL A 507 -2.55 -69.31 -36.64
N GLN A 508 -2.68 -69.05 -37.95
CA GLN A 508 -3.43 -69.91 -38.87
C GLN A 508 -2.50 -70.61 -39.87
N GLU A 509 -2.59 -71.95 -39.93
CA GLU A 509 -1.82 -72.83 -40.84
C GLU A 509 -2.34 -72.84 -42.31
N ALA A 510 -3.20 -71.90 -42.71
CA ALA A 510 -3.76 -71.86 -44.05
C ALA A 510 -3.70 -70.44 -44.63
N GLY A 511 -2.88 -70.28 -45.68
CA GLY A 511 -2.62 -69.00 -46.34
C GLY A 511 -3.91 -68.31 -46.82
N ILE A 512 -4.01 -67.02 -46.48
CA ILE A 512 -5.07 -66.13 -46.94
C ILE A 512 -4.46 -65.29 -48.07
N GLU A 513 -5.15 -65.24 -49.22
CA GLU A 513 -4.80 -64.33 -50.32
C GLU A 513 -4.67 -62.90 -49.76
N GLY A 514 -3.45 -62.34 -49.82
CA GLY A 514 -3.03 -61.18 -49.02
C GLY A 514 -4.06 -60.05 -48.92
N GLY A 515 -4.35 -59.65 -47.68
CA GLY A 515 -5.44 -58.72 -47.38
C GLY A 515 -5.08 -57.25 -47.58
N VAL A 516 -6.12 -56.41 -47.49
CA VAL A 516 -6.02 -54.94 -47.49
C VAL A 516 -6.08 -54.46 -46.05
N ALA A 517 -5.05 -53.75 -45.58
CA ALA A 517 -5.04 -53.13 -44.26
C ALA A 517 -5.93 -51.88 -44.28
N LYS A 518 -6.95 -51.83 -43.42
CA LYS A 518 -7.92 -50.72 -43.33
C LYS A 518 -8.03 -50.23 -41.89
N ASP A 519 -8.48 -48.99 -41.74
CA ASP A 519 -8.78 -48.36 -40.45
C ASP A 519 -7.60 -48.49 -39.48
N ASN A 520 -7.80 -49.13 -38.31
CA ASN A 520 -6.77 -49.32 -37.29
C ASN A 520 -5.64 -50.26 -37.76
N GLU A 521 -5.92 -51.21 -38.65
CA GLU A 521 -4.92 -52.17 -39.14
C GLU A 521 -3.96 -51.53 -40.15
N ALA A 522 -4.35 -50.40 -40.76
CA ALA A 522 -3.50 -49.60 -41.64
C ALA A 522 -2.46 -48.77 -40.89
N LEU A 523 -2.69 -48.48 -39.60
CA LEU A 523 -1.74 -47.75 -38.76
C LEU A 523 -0.52 -48.62 -38.44
N THR A 524 0.61 -47.98 -38.14
CA THR A 524 1.79 -48.69 -37.63
C THR A 524 1.62 -49.07 -36.16
N MET A 525 2.35 -50.08 -35.71
CA MET A 525 2.33 -50.58 -34.33
C MET A 525 2.54 -49.48 -33.28
N LEU A 526 3.44 -48.53 -33.53
CA LEU A 526 3.69 -47.40 -32.60
C LEU A 526 2.72 -46.23 -32.79
N ASP A 527 1.99 -46.19 -33.91
CA ASP A 527 1.00 -45.17 -34.22
C ASP A 527 -0.37 -45.51 -33.61
N TYR A 528 -0.77 -46.78 -33.66
CA TYR A 528 -1.98 -47.26 -33.02
C TYR A 528 -1.83 -47.32 -31.49
N HIS A 529 -2.71 -46.64 -30.77
CA HIS A 529 -2.62 -46.48 -29.31
C HIS A 529 -2.58 -47.80 -28.54
N LYS A 530 -3.36 -48.83 -28.92
CA LYS A 530 -3.39 -50.11 -28.18
C LYS A 530 -2.04 -50.84 -28.28
N THR A 531 -1.49 -50.98 -29.47
CA THR A 531 -0.19 -51.63 -29.68
C THR A 531 0.97 -50.80 -29.14
N ARG A 532 0.87 -49.46 -29.16
CA ARG A 532 1.83 -48.58 -28.48
C ARG A 532 1.80 -48.76 -26.95
N ASN A 533 0.62 -48.94 -26.35
CA ASN A 533 0.52 -49.22 -24.92
C ASN A 533 1.09 -50.60 -24.57
N MET A 534 0.78 -51.63 -25.36
CA MET A 534 1.41 -52.95 -25.19
C MET A 534 2.95 -52.88 -25.31
N PHE A 535 3.48 -52.07 -26.22
CA PHE A 535 4.92 -51.82 -26.33
C PHE A 535 5.50 -51.15 -25.08
N LEU A 536 4.78 -50.18 -24.49
CA LEU A 536 5.16 -49.53 -23.24
C LEU A 536 5.14 -50.52 -22.07
N ASP A 537 4.12 -51.38 -22.00
CA ASP A 537 3.99 -52.43 -20.99
C ASP A 537 5.15 -53.43 -21.08
N ASP A 538 5.49 -53.89 -22.30
CA ASP A 538 6.65 -54.75 -22.55
C ASP A 538 7.98 -54.10 -22.07
N LEU A 539 8.18 -52.81 -22.35
CA LEU A 539 9.37 -52.10 -21.91
C LEU A 539 9.41 -51.91 -20.38
N ALA A 540 8.26 -51.62 -19.75
CA ALA A 540 8.15 -51.49 -18.31
C ALA A 540 8.39 -52.81 -17.59
N GLU A 541 7.88 -53.92 -18.13
CA GLU A 541 8.15 -55.28 -17.64
C GLU A 541 9.66 -55.58 -17.68
N LEU A 542 10.30 -55.31 -18.83
CA LEU A 542 11.74 -55.53 -19.00
C LEU A 542 12.57 -54.62 -18.08
N GLU A 543 12.17 -53.35 -17.89
CA GLU A 543 12.82 -52.42 -16.96
C GLU A 543 12.74 -52.95 -15.52
N ALA A 544 11.56 -53.35 -15.06
CA ALA A 544 11.33 -53.86 -13.72
C ALA A 544 12.18 -55.10 -13.45
N PHE A 545 12.23 -56.02 -14.41
CA PHE A 545 13.09 -57.20 -14.34
C PHE A 545 14.58 -56.83 -14.19
N LEU A 546 15.10 -55.95 -15.04
CA LEU A 546 16.51 -55.55 -15.00
C LEU A 546 16.86 -54.81 -13.70
N ARG A 547 15.97 -53.93 -13.20
CA ARG A 547 16.16 -53.25 -11.91
C ARG A 547 16.22 -54.24 -10.77
N GLN A 548 15.30 -55.20 -10.74
CA GLN A 548 15.26 -56.23 -9.71
C GLN A 548 16.55 -57.07 -9.74
N ARG A 549 16.97 -57.56 -10.93
CA ARG A 549 18.22 -58.32 -11.09
C ARG A 549 19.45 -57.51 -10.66
N SER A 550 19.51 -56.23 -11.02
CA SER A 550 20.61 -55.35 -10.61
C SER A 550 20.69 -55.23 -9.08
N MET A 551 19.55 -55.10 -8.38
CA MET A 551 19.53 -55.02 -6.91
C MET A 551 19.94 -56.34 -6.24
N GLU A 552 19.46 -57.48 -6.74
CA GLU A 552 19.82 -58.81 -6.23
C GLU A 552 21.32 -59.09 -6.36
N MET A 553 21.94 -58.67 -7.48
CA MET A 553 23.38 -58.78 -7.71
C MET A 553 24.20 -57.86 -6.77
N GLN A 554 23.68 -56.67 -6.45
CA GLN A 554 24.32 -55.78 -5.47
C GLN A 554 24.19 -56.32 -4.04
N ALA A 555 23.07 -56.94 -3.68
CA ALA A 555 22.86 -57.54 -2.35
C ALA A 555 23.76 -58.75 -2.11
N THR A 556 23.88 -59.65 -3.09
CA THR A 556 24.78 -60.83 -3.03
C THR A 556 26.26 -60.46 -2.91
N SER A 557 26.68 -59.31 -3.46
CA SER A 557 28.03 -58.78 -3.28
C SER A 557 28.35 -58.31 -1.85
N LYS A 558 27.33 -57.89 -1.08
CA LYS A 558 27.47 -57.34 0.28
C LYS A 558 27.25 -58.39 1.38
N GLU A 559 26.38 -59.37 1.15
CA GLU A 559 26.01 -60.40 2.13
C GLU A 559 26.60 -61.78 1.78
N SER A 560 27.93 -61.86 1.71
CA SER A 560 28.61 -63.15 1.93
C SER A 560 28.53 -63.53 3.41
N LYS A 561 27.33 -63.92 3.89
CA LYS A 561 27.03 -64.78 5.05
C LYS A 561 25.56 -64.62 5.48
N MET A 562 24.77 -65.68 5.29
CA MET A 562 23.49 -65.97 5.94
C MET A 562 22.24 -65.23 5.42
N GLY A 563 21.57 -65.83 4.44
CA GLY A 563 20.18 -65.50 4.10
C GLY A 563 19.67 -66.33 2.93
N PHE A 564 18.54 -67.00 3.12
CA PHE A 564 17.88 -67.94 2.21
C PHE A 564 17.69 -67.38 0.78
N SER A 565 18.59 -67.70 -0.15
CA SER A 565 18.44 -67.34 -1.57
C SER A 565 18.04 -68.58 -2.36
N PHE A 566 17.06 -68.42 -3.24
CA PHE A 566 16.58 -69.37 -4.25
C PHE A 566 17.66 -69.67 -5.31
N SER A 567 18.93 -69.77 -4.91
CA SER A 567 20.06 -70.11 -5.77
C SER A 567 20.08 -71.61 -6.02
N GLN A 568 19.17 -72.11 -6.86
CA GLN A 568 19.60 -73.14 -7.80
C GLN A 568 20.53 -72.44 -8.79
N SER A 569 21.82 -72.69 -8.63
CA SER A 569 22.86 -72.25 -9.54
C SER A 569 22.54 -72.76 -10.95
N HIS A 570 22.15 -71.86 -11.86
CA HIS A 570 22.19 -72.11 -13.30
C HIS A 570 23.32 -71.27 -13.89
N SER A 571 24.53 -71.79 -13.72
CA SER A 571 25.83 -71.18 -14.00
C SER A 571 26.14 -71.01 -15.51
N GLY A 572 25.17 -70.60 -16.33
CA GLY A 572 25.36 -70.38 -17.77
C GLY A 572 24.91 -68.99 -18.26
N THR A 573 24.16 -68.23 -17.47
CA THR A 573 23.45 -67.02 -17.92
C THR A 573 23.59 -65.82 -16.99
N GLU A 574 24.51 -65.84 -16.02
CA GLU A 574 24.74 -64.68 -15.15
C GLU A 574 25.45 -63.56 -15.93
N LYS A 575 24.78 -62.40 -16.02
CA LYS A 575 25.34 -61.18 -16.59
C LYS A 575 26.08 -60.38 -15.52
N SER A 576 27.14 -59.69 -15.91
CA SER A 576 27.87 -58.79 -15.01
C SER A 576 27.01 -57.57 -14.61
N PRO A 577 27.26 -56.95 -13.45
CA PRO A 577 26.55 -55.73 -13.05
C PRO A 577 26.65 -54.60 -14.09
N GLN A 578 27.80 -54.47 -14.75
CA GLN A 578 28.03 -53.47 -15.80
C GLN A 578 27.18 -53.76 -17.04
N GLU A 579 27.05 -55.03 -17.45
CA GLU A 579 26.18 -55.41 -18.57
C GLU A 579 24.70 -55.15 -18.25
N LEU A 580 24.25 -55.44 -17.02
CA LEU A 580 22.88 -55.14 -16.59
C LEU A 580 22.58 -53.63 -16.58
N GLU A 581 23.56 -52.81 -16.16
CA GLU A 581 23.43 -51.35 -16.19
C GLU A 581 23.36 -50.82 -17.63
N VAL A 582 24.15 -51.36 -18.55
CA VAL A 582 24.06 -51.04 -19.99
C VAL A 582 22.70 -51.45 -20.55
N MET A 583 22.23 -52.66 -20.27
CA MET A 583 20.91 -53.13 -20.71
C MET A 583 19.78 -52.23 -20.18
N LEU A 584 19.82 -51.89 -18.90
CA LEU A 584 18.83 -51.00 -18.28
C LEU A 584 18.86 -49.61 -18.92
N SER A 585 20.05 -49.05 -19.18
CA SER A 585 20.19 -47.74 -19.83
C SER A 585 19.59 -47.72 -21.25
N GLN A 586 19.70 -48.82 -22.00
CA GLN A 586 19.10 -48.95 -23.34
C GLN A 586 17.57 -49.03 -23.29
N VAL A 587 17.02 -49.75 -22.31
CA VAL A 587 15.57 -49.83 -22.07
C VAL A 587 15.02 -48.47 -21.65
N MET A 588 15.67 -47.79 -20.70
CA MET A 588 15.30 -46.44 -20.27
C MET A 588 15.38 -45.43 -21.42
N SER A 589 16.43 -45.45 -22.24
CA SER A 589 16.53 -44.59 -23.43
C SER A 589 15.36 -44.83 -24.40
N THR A 590 14.94 -46.09 -24.58
CA THR A 590 13.82 -46.42 -25.46
C THR A 590 12.50 -45.94 -24.88
N LEU A 591 12.28 -46.09 -23.56
CA LEU A 591 11.15 -45.54 -22.83
C LEU A 591 11.09 -44.01 -22.95
N ASP A 592 12.21 -43.32 -22.79
CA ASP A 592 12.31 -41.87 -22.96
C ASP A 592 11.97 -41.47 -24.40
N ALA A 593 12.42 -42.24 -25.40
CA ALA A 593 12.17 -41.96 -26.81
C ALA A 593 10.70 -42.06 -27.20
N VAL A 594 9.98 -43.09 -26.72
CA VAL A 594 8.54 -43.25 -26.97
C VAL A 594 7.70 -42.29 -26.13
N ASN A 595 8.19 -41.88 -24.94
CA ASN A 595 7.51 -40.94 -24.06
C ASN A 595 7.85 -39.46 -24.32
N ARG A 596 8.59 -39.12 -25.38
CA ARG A 596 8.90 -37.73 -25.72
C ARG A 596 7.62 -36.89 -25.80
N PRO A 597 7.53 -35.73 -25.12
CA PRO A 597 6.31 -34.91 -25.09
C PRO A 597 5.78 -34.58 -26.49
N LYS A 598 6.69 -34.23 -27.42
CA LYS A 598 6.34 -33.96 -28.82
C LYS A 598 5.69 -35.14 -29.53
N LEU A 599 6.19 -36.36 -29.31
CA LEU A 599 5.64 -37.58 -29.91
C LEU A 599 4.26 -37.88 -29.33
N LYS A 600 4.10 -37.80 -28.01
CA LYS A 600 2.79 -37.97 -27.34
C LYS A 600 1.74 -37.00 -27.87
N ASN A 601 2.09 -35.71 -27.96
CA ASN A 601 1.17 -34.68 -28.44
C ASN A 601 0.78 -34.90 -29.91
N LEU A 602 1.72 -35.28 -30.77
CA LEU A 602 1.43 -35.55 -32.17
C LEU A 602 0.61 -36.84 -32.37
N ALA A 603 0.84 -37.87 -31.56
CA ALA A 603 -0.01 -39.05 -31.54
C ALA A 603 -1.46 -38.71 -31.14
N LEU A 604 -1.66 -37.88 -30.12
CA LEU A 604 -2.99 -37.40 -29.71
C LEU A 604 -3.67 -36.54 -30.79
N ILE A 605 -2.92 -35.69 -31.49
CA ILE A 605 -3.40 -34.91 -32.63
C ILE A 605 -3.88 -35.82 -33.76
N ARG A 606 -3.13 -36.89 -34.05
CA ARG A 606 -3.47 -37.88 -35.06
C ARG A 606 -4.68 -38.73 -34.65
N GLU A 607 -4.89 -38.97 -33.38
CA GLU A 607 -6.01 -39.77 -32.89
C GLU A 607 -7.32 -38.96 -32.78
N SER A 608 -7.24 -37.64 -32.55
CA SER A 608 -8.44 -36.82 -32.29
C SER A 608 -8.37 -35.42 -32.91
N PRO A 609 -9.19 -35.12 -33.94
CA PRO A 609 -9.36 -33.77 -34.45
C PRO A 609 -9.79 -32.75 -33.38
N ARG A 610 -10.61 -33.19 -32.40
CA ARG A 610 -11.05 -32.36 -31.26
C ARG A 610 -9.90 -31.94 -30.34
N TYR A 611 -8.80 -32.67 -30.34
CA TYR A 611 -7.61 -32.29 -29.58
C TYR A 611 -6.92 -31.09 -30.24
N VAL A 612 -6.85 -31.05 -31.57
CA VAL A 612 -6.30 -29.91 -32.33
C VAL A 612 -7.08 -28.63 -32.01
N ASP A 613 -8.41 -28.69 -32.02
CA ASP A 613 -9.24 -27.54 -31.68
C ASP A 613 -9.02 -27.06 -30.24
N ARG A 614 -8.89 -27.99 -29.28
CA ARG A 614 -8.62 -27.66 -27.87
C ARG A 614 -7.27 -26.97 -27.71
N VAL A 615 -6.21 -27.49 -28.34
CA VAL A 615 -4.87 -26.91 -28.30
C VAL A 615 -4.85 -25.52 -28.95
N ALA A 616 -5.49 -25.39 -30.12
CA ALA A 616 -5.60 -24.11 -30.82
C ALA A 616 -6.35 -23.06 -30.00
N ASN A 617 -7.51 -23.42 -29.43
CA ASN A 617 -8.29 -22.53 -28.58
C ASN A 617 -7.54 -22.12 -27.31
N SER A 618 -6.84 -23.05 -26.65
CA SER A 618 -6.05 -22.77 -25.46
C SER A 618 -4.91 -21.78 -25.74
N LEU A 619 -4.17 -21.98 -26.83
CA LEU A 619 -3.14 -21.05 -27.29
C LEU A 619 -3.72 -19.66 -27.61
N GLN A 620 -4.81 -19.61 -28.39
CA GLN A 620 -5.47 -18.34 -28.73
C GLN A 620 -6.04 -17.63 -27.50
N GLN A 621 -6.51 -18.38 -26.49
CA GLN A 621 -6.99 -17.80 -25.24
C GLN A 621 -5.91 -16.98 -24.53
N HIS A 622 -4.65 -17.43 -24.53
CA HIS A 622 -3.55 -16.65 -23.94
C HIS A 622 -3.33 -15.30 -24.65
N LEU A 623 -3.46 -15.27 -25.98
CA LEU A 623 -3.39 -14.02 -26.74
C LEU A 623 -4.59 -13.11 -26.42
N ARG A 624 -5.82 -13.66 -26.40
CA ARG A 624 -7.03 -12.92 -26.02
C ARG A 624 -6.93 -12.32 -24.62
N LEU A 625 -6.36 -13.06 -23.66
CA LEU A 625 -6.11 -12.56 -22.30
C LEU A 625 -5.07 -11.44 -22.29
N ALA A 626 -3.99 -11.54 -23.07
CA ALA A 626 -3.00 -10.48 -23.21
C ALA A 626 -3.62 -9.21 -23.80
N ASP A 627 -4.47 -9.33 -24.81
CA ASP A 627 -5.15 -8.19 -25.44
C ASP A 627 -6.20 -7.57 -24.51
N LYS A 628 -6.90 -8.38 -23.70
CA LYS A 628 -7.79 -7.88 -22.64
C LYS A 628 -7.03 -7.04 -21.61
N MET A 629 -5.85 -7.50 -21.18
CA MET A 629 -5.00 -6.73 -20.25
C MET A 629 -4.52 -5.42 -20.89
N GLU A 630 -4.21 -5.43 -22.18
CA GLU A 630 -3.85 -4.23 -22.93
C GLU A 630 -5.05 -3.26 -23.03
N GLY A 631 -6.26 -3.77 -23.30
CA GLY A 631 -7.50 -3.00 -23.27
C GLY A 631 -7.74 -2.35 -21.90
N ASN A 632 -7.61 -3.11 -20.82
CA ASN A 632 -7.72 -2.59 -19.45
C ASN A 632 -6.68 -1.48 -19.18
N ARG A 633 -5.44 -1.65 -19.66
CA ARG A 633 -4.40 -0.62 -19.55
C ARG A 633 -4.82 0.68 -20.23
N THR A 634 -5.46 0.64 -21.39
CA THR A 634 -5.94 1.86 -22.07
C THR A 634 -7.02 2.58 -21.28
N ILE A 635 -7.95 1.84 -20.67
CA ILE A 635 -9.01 2.41 -19.82
C ILE A 635 -8.41 3.07 -18.57
N LEU A 636 -7.46 2.39 -17.91
CA LEU A 636 -6.76 2.94 -16.75
C LEU A 636 -5.95 4.20 -17.11
N ALA A 637 -5.29 4.20 -18.28
CA ALA A 637 -4.55 5.36 -18.78
C ALA A 637 -5.46 6.56 -19.06
N GLU A 638 -6.67 6.35 -19.58
CA GLU A 638 -7.65 7.42 -19.77
C GLU A 638 -8.17 7.95 -18.43
N ARG A 639 -8.44 7.06 -17.46
CA ARG A 639 -8.83 7.45 -16.09
C ARG A 639 -7.75 8.28 -15.42
N ARG A 640 -6.48 7.90 -15.56
CA ARG A 640 -5.33 8.65 -15.03
C ARG A 640 -5.21 10.02 -15.69
N ARG A 641 -5.37 10.10 -17.02
CA ARG A 641 -5.35 11.36 -17.78
C ARG A 641 -6.47 12.30 -17.35
N SER A 642 -7.69 11.78 -17.18
CA SER A 642 -8.85 12.53 -16.69
C SER A 642 -8.63 13.07 -15.28
N ALA A 643 -8.09 12.25 -14.37
CA ALA A 643 -7.74 12.69 -13.02
C ALA A 643 -6.65 13.79 -13.00
N ALA A 644 -5.63 13.65 -13.85
CA ALA A 644 -4.57 14.65 -14.01
C ALA A 644 -5.11 15.99 -14.53
N ALA A 645 -6.04 15.95 -15.49
CA ALA A 645 -6.69 17.15 -16.03
C ALA A 645 -7.52 17.89 -14.96
N GLU A 646 -8.28 17.17 -14.14
CA GLU A 646 -9.05 17.74 -13.03
C GLU A 646 -8.14 18.34 -11.95
N GLN A 647 -7.05 17.65 -11.59
CA GLN A 647 -6.02 18.19 -10.68
C GLN A 647 -5.43 19.49 -11.24
N ALA A 648 -5.05 19.50 -12.52
CA ALA A 648 -4.49 20.67 -13.19
C ALA A 648 -5.47 21.85 -13.25
N ARG A 649 -6.79 21.61 -13.29
CA ARG A 649 -7.82 22.65 -13.20
C ARG A 649 -7.99 23.22 -11.79
N LEU A 650 -7.85 22.39 -10.76
CA LEU A 650 -8.02 22.80 -9.37
C LEU A 650 -6.81 23.56 -8.81
N GLN A 651 -5.59 23.23 -9.22
CA GLN A 651 -4.35 23.91 -8.80
C GLN A 651 -4.38 25.45 -8.95
N PRO A 652 -4.70 26.03 -10.13
CA PRO A 652 -4.77 27.49 -10.28
C PRO A 652 -5.94 28.10 -9.49
N THR A 653 -7.03 27.35 -9.30
CA THR A 653 -8.18 27.78 -8.51
C THR A 653 -7.81 27.89 -7.04
N LEU A 654 -7.09 26.90 -6.50
CA LEU A 654 -6.54 26.90 -5.14
C LEU A 654 -5.60 28.09 -4.93
N LYS A 655 -4.66 28.31 -5.87
CA LYS A 655 -3.70 29.41 -5.78
C LYS A 655 -4.39 30.77 -5.71
N LYS A 656 -5.36 31.02 -6.60
CA LYS A 656 -6.16 32.25 -6.60
C LYS A 656 -6.99 32.41 -5.33
N LEU A 657 -7.56 31.32 -4.80
CA LEU A 657 -8.34 31.36 -3.57
C LEU A 657 -7.45 31.70 -2.35
N ILE A 658 -6.25 31.14 -2.27
CA ILE A 658 -5.28 31.46 -1.21
C ILE A 658 -4.87 32.94 -1.29
N GLU A 659 -4.54 33.43 -2.49
CA GLU A 659 -4.17 34.83 -2.73
C GLU A 659 -5.28 35.79 -2.25
N ARG A 660 -6.52 35.59 -2.72
CA ARG A 660 -7.68 36.38 -2.30
C ARG A 660 -7.97 36.29 -0.80
N THR A 661 -7.72 35.13 -0.20
CA THR A 661 -7.94 34.93 1.25
C THR A 661 -6.89 35.69 2.07
N LYS A 662 -5.64 35.78 1.59
CA LYS A 662 -4.58 36.59 2.20
C LYS A 662 -4.84 38.09 2.03
N GLU A 663 -5.31 38.52 0.86
CA GLU A 663 -5.76 39.91 0.65
C GLU A 663 -6.89 40.29 1.63
N LEU A 664 -7.91 39.43 1.74
CA LEU A 664 -9.03 39.63 2.66
C LEU A 664 -8.57 39.71 4.13
N GLN A 665 -7.60 38.88 4.53
CA GLN A 665 -7.00 38.96 5.86
C GLN A 665 -6.39 40.34 6.12
N VAL A 666 -5.55 40.82 5.20
CA VAL A 666 -4.89 42.14 5.32
C VAL A 666 -5.92 43.26 5.40
N ASP A 667 -6.99 43.18 4.60
CA ASP A 667 -8.06 44.16 4.62
C ASP A 667 -8.82 44.16 5.97
N ILE A 668 -9.09 42.98 6.55
CA ILE A 668 -9.74 42.88 7.87
C ILE A 668 -8.81 43.44 8.95
N GLU A 669 -7.53 43.06 8.95
CA GLU A 669 -6.52 43.56 9.92
C GLU A 669 -6.42 45.08 9.88
N LYS A 670 -6.35 45.67 8.67
CA LYS A 670 -6.33 47.13 8.48
C LYS A 670 -7.60 47.81 8.96
N ASN A 671 -8.77 47.22 8.72
CA ASN A 671 -10.05 47.77 9.17
C ASN A 671 -10.22 47.72 10.69
N ILE A 672 -9.77 46.64 11.34
CA ILE A 672 -9.75 46.54 12.80
C ILE A 672 -8.72 47.51 13.37
N SER A 673 -7.51 47.57 12.80
CA SER A 673 -6.42 48.46 13.23
C SER A 673 -6.85 49.93 13.26
N LYS A 674 -7.55 50.40 12.22
CA LYS A 674 -8.13 51.75 12.16
C LYS A 674 -9.07 52.06 13.33
N LYS A 675 -9.85 51.08 13.80
CA LYS A 675 -10.76 51.23 14.96
C LYS A 675 -10.02 51.28 16.30
N TYR A 676 -8.72 50.96 16.31
CA TYR A 676 -7.85 50.95 17.47
C TYR A 676 -6.64 51.88 17.29
N ASN A 677 -6.84 53.09 16.75
CA ASN A 677 -5.77 54.09 16.59
C ASN A 677 -4.53 53.58 15.84
N ASN A 678 -4.73 52.77 14.80
CA ASN A 678 -3.67 52.15 14.00
C ASN A 678 -2.75 51.19 14.79
N ARG A 679 -3.24 50.60 15.88
CA ARG A 679 -2.56 49.50 16.57
C ARG A 679 -2.35 48.31 15.61
N PRO A 680 -1.18 47.63 15.64
CA PRO A 680 -0.97 46.42 14.87
C PRO A 680 -2.02 45.35 15.23
N VAL A 681 -2.60 44.71 14.23
CA VAL A 681 -3.57 43.60 14.39
C VAL A 681 -3.06 42.42 13.60
N HIS A 682 -3.07 41.22 14.20
CA HIS A 682 -2.69 39.99 13.54
C HIS A 682 -3.79 38.95 13.69
N ILE A 683 -4.29 38.44 12.57
CA ILE A 683 -5.20 37.30 12.54
C ILE A 683 -4.37 36.03 12.51
N THR A 684 -4.38 35.28 13.61
CA THR A 684 -3.54 34.09 13.81
C THR A 684 -4.33 32.80 13.62
N GLY A 685 -3.63 31.68 13.39
CA GLY A 685 -4.21 30.33 13.31
C GLY A 685 -4.26 29.81 11.87
N GLY A 686 -5.46 29.46 11.38
CA GLY A 686 -5.59 28.76 10.09
C GLY A 686 -5.14 29.57 8.87
N VAL A 687 -5.10 30.90 8.96
CA VAL A 687 -4.59 31.77 7.87
C VAL A 687 -3.06 31.73 7.78
N THR A 688 -2.37 31.65 8.92
CA THR A 688 -0.90 31.49 8.97
C THR A 688 -0.40 30.16 8.40
N SER A 689 -1.28 29.16 8.28
CA SER A 689 -0.98 27.83 7.71
C SER A 689 -1.34 27.68 6.22
N LEU A 690 -1.79 28.74 5.53
CA LEU A 690 -2.30 28.68 4.15
C LEU A 690 -1.25 28.59 3.05
#